data_AF-A0A3D9FT39-F1
#
_entry.id   AF-A0A3D9FT39-F1
#
_cell.length_a   1.000
_cell.length_b   1.000
_cell.length_c   1.000
_cell.angle_alpha   90.00
_cell.angle_beta   90.00
_cell.angle_gamma   90.00
#
_symmetry.space_group_name_H-M   'P 1'
#
loop_
_entity.id
_entity.type
_entity.pdbx_description
1 polymer ?
#
loop_
_entity_poly.entity_id
_entity_poly.type
_entity_poly.pdbx_seq_one_letter_code
_entity_poly.pdbx_strand_id
1 'polypeptide(L)'
;MKLFLDNHFIAKIKNYSLVITAIVLLYSCATRKAQYGKNVSANETENATDTIKIAHTFFLVGDAGNADEEQAQQTLELLHKKLKNSGKKSTLLFLGDNIYPKGFPADKNAKDKGLAETKLTNQLKLAEGFRGKTIFIPGNHDWYNGIKGLEAQADFVTKYLNDKKAFLPRKTCPIEDVKIDSTTTLITVDSEWFLEDWNNHPTINDNCDIKTREDFFDELESVLNKNQEKTVVLAIHHPLLSNGTHGGQFSMEKQLFPLEKKIPLPVIGSFINLLRKTSGASPQDLQNKQYTIYAKRIKTLLQKQKNVIVVSGHDHNLQYISKENIQQIISGAGSKSEAARAISENDFSYGGNGYATLTLFKSGDAKVSYFGNENNKEKLLFEREIIKAKEINWAADIPNNFPPKITTSIYTEEMTNKSLVHKFLFGQHYRKYYSMPVEAKVATVDTLMGGLKPIREGGGHQSISLRMSDPKGREYIMRAMKKSATVFLQSVAFKDQYIVNDFEKTYTENFLFDFYTTSHPYASFVTGSMSDQIGLAHTNPILYYIPKQKGLKEFNSGFGDQLYMVEERPADNHLDAKNFGNPTDIISTNDMMKNLHKDEKYTVDEKEYIKARLFDILIGDWDRHSDQWRWGEYKIGDKVVYKPIPRDRDQAFVKYDGALLSLLMNIPALRHMRTFKGDKINVKWLGREPYPMDLAFLRTAVEKDWTDQAKYIQENLSDADIDAAFKNMPKEVQDETVDEIKQKLKSRKKDLQKYASEYFDVLSRTVMIAGTDKKDKFVINHNAKKSIEIQVLRMKKDGDELVYTKTVTDEKTKNLWIYGLDDNDVFEVKGNQKSNIKIRLIGGQNNDTYNIENGRKVIVYDFKSKENTYNLDNKAKTQLTDDYEVNLYNYEKPKYNVISGLPNIGYNPDDGVKMGFNLNYTVNNFKQNPYTQRHILNGFYYFATGGLEFNYAAHFPGLLGKWVIDVDAQYTTPNFAMNYFGYGNETVNNDDEFGMDYNRVRIRKFNVAGAVRHVGRFGSEFSIQPILQKMTVEETENRYIDIPGIINPNVFDSQTYGGMKVKYSFKNSDFVAKPTLGIYFMLSGMWTTNLSDTKQNFPTLESILGFTHKIDHNGKLVLATFLKGKAILNNNFDFYHGAALGGDTDLRGYRNERFLGSSYFSQSSDLRFSIGKIHRTVAPLTYGILGGFDYGRIWLDGENSRKWHHDYGGGLWLNAINLLTARISYFQSPDEKGRVIFGAAYSF
;
A
#
# COMPACT_ATOMS: atom_id res chain seq x y z
N MET A 1 -36.64 -18.17 -29.57
CA MET A 1 -36.38 -16.87 -30.23
C MET A 1 -37.61 -16.43 -31.03
N LYS A 2 -38.68 -15.97 -30.35
CA LYS A 2 -39.90 -15.39 -30.98
C LYS A 2 -40.18 -13.95 -30.51
N LEU A 3 -39.37 -13.45 -29.56
CA LEU A 3 -39.45 -12.10 -28.97
C LEU A 3 -39.02 -10.98 -29.94
N PHE A 4 -38.37 -11.31 -31.06
CA PHE A 4 -37.82 -10.34 -32.01
C PHE A 4 -38.63 -10.21 -33.31
N LEU A 5 -39.81 -10.83 -33.41
CA LEU A 5 -40.63 -10.86 -34.64
C LEU A 5 -41.88 -9.97 -34.56
N ASP A 6 -42.04 -9.18 -33.49
CA ASP A 6 -43.19 -8.30 -33.32
C ASP A 6 -42.93 -6.92 -33.98
N ASN A 7 -43.69 -6.58 -35.00
CA ASN A 7 -43.43 -5.43 -35.90
C ASN A 7 -43.44 -4.08 -35.17
N HIS A 8 -44.13 -3.98 -34.02
CA HIS A 8 -44.16 -2.75 -33.25
C HIS A 8 -42.86 -2.49 -32.46
N PHE A 9 -42.18 -3.56 -32.05
CA PHE A 9 -40.89 -3.52 -31.33
C PHE A 9 -39.74 -3.17 -32.29
N ILE A 10 -39.79 -3.68 -33.52
CA ILE A 10 -38.77 -3.47 -34.55
C ILE A 10 -38.68 -2.00 -34.99
N ALA A 11 -39.80 -1.30 -35.15
CA ALA A 11 -39.82 0.09 -35.63
C ALA A 11 -39.30 1.10 -34.58
N LYS A 12 -39.68 0.95 -33.30
CA LYS A 12 -39.15 1.78 -32.19
C LYS A 12 -37.66 1.52 -31.96
N ILE A 13 -37.23 0.26 -31.96
CA ILE A 13 -35.80 -0.10 -31.82
C ILE A 13 -34.99 0.43 -32.99
N LYS A 14 -35.51 0.46 -34.23
CA LYS A 14 -34.78 1.01 -35.38
C LYS A 14 -34.40 2.48 -35.17
N ASN A 15 -35.34 3.30 -34.70
CA ASN A 15 -35.10 4.73 -34.47
C ASN A 15 -34.18 4.96 -33.25
N TYR A 16 -34.38 4.23 -32.15
CA TYR A 16 -33.47 4.31 -31.00
C TYR A 16 -32.09 3.73 -31.29
N SER A 17 -31.99 2.68 -32.11
CA SER A 17 -30.73 2.09 -32.58
C SER A 17 -29.99 3.05 -33.51
N LEU A 18 -30.69 3.80 -34.38
CA LEU A 18 -30.08 4.82 -35.22
C LEU A 18 -29.54 5.99 -34.38
N VAL A 19 -30.27 6.41 -33.35
CA VAL A 19 -29.83 7.44 -32.40
C VAL A 19 -28.66 6.94 -31.54
N ILE A 20 -28.70 5.70 -31.05
CA ILE A 20 -27.60 5.06 -30.31
C ILE A 20 -26.37 4.91 -31.22
N THR A 21 -26.54 4.49 -32.47
CA THR A 21 -25.46 4.38 -33.45
C THR A 21 -24.87 5.75 -33.78
N ALA A 22 -25.71 6.78 -33.94
CA ALA A 22 -25.26 8.16 -34.12
C ALA A 22 -24.52 8.70 -32.88
N ILE A 23 -24.98 8.38 -31.67
CA ILE A 23 -24.30 8.75 -30.40
C ILE A 23 -22.96 8.00 -30.26
N VAL A 24 -22.89 6.73 -30.68
CA VAL A 24 -21.64 5.95 -30.73
C VAL A 24 -20.65 6.52 -31.74
N LEU A 25 -21.13 7.03 -32.88
CA LEU A 25 -20.29 7.72 -33.88
C LEU A 25 -19.82 9.12 -33.41
N LEU A 26 -20.55 9.77 -32.50
CA LEU A 26 -20.20 11.08 -31.94
C LEU A 26 -19.18 11.03 -30.79
N TYR A 27 -18.82 9.83 -30.30
CA TYR A 27 -17.78 9.68 -29.28
C TYR A 27 -16.41 9.45 -29.94
N SER A 28 -15.60 10.52 -30.02
CA SER A 28 -14.26 10.51 -30.65
C SER A 28 -13.41 9.30 -30.24
N CYS A 29 -13.21 8.32 -31.13
CA CYS A 29 -12.32 7.19 -30.86
C CYS A 29 -10.84 7.64 -30.75
N ALA A 30 -9.97 6.76 -30.23
CA ALA A 30 -8.53 6.97 -30.36
C ALA A 30 -8.12 6.94 -31.84
N THR A 31 -7.25 7.86 -32.27
CA THR A 31 -6.80 7.98 -33.67
C THR A 31 -5.29 8.09 -33.79
N ARG A 32 -4.76 7.94 -35.00
CA ARG A 32 -3.34 8.23 -35.30
C ARG A 32 -3.05 9.70 -35.57
N LYS A 33 -4.09 10.51 -35.82
CA LYS A 33 -3.96 11.96 -36.05
C LYS A 33 -3.75 12.70 -34.74
N ALA A 34 -3.18 13.90 -34.84
CA ALA A 34 -3.03 14.78 -33.69
C ALA A 34 -4.41 15.18 -33.15
N GLN A 35 -4.58 15.10 -31.84
CA GLN A 35 -5.75 15.58 -31.12
C GLN A 35 -5.32 16.51 -29.99
N TYR A 36 -6.18 17.49 -29.73
CA TYR A 36 -5.94 18.57 -28.78
C TYR A 36 -7.12 18.64 -27.82
N GLY A 37 -6.84 18.78 -26.53
CA GLY A 37 -7.82 19.15 -25.53
C GLY A 37 -8.44 20.52 -25.82
N LYS A 38 -9.56 20.83 -25.17
CA LYS A 38 -10.35 22.04 -25.45
C LYS A 38 -9.58 23.35 -25.22
N ASN A 39 -8.56 23.35 -24.36
CA ASN A 39 -7.79 24.53 -23.97
C ASN A 39 -6.40 24.53 -24.62
N VAL A 40 -6.16 23.72 -25.65
CA VAL A 40 -4.88 23.66 -26.38
C VAL A 40 -5.11 23.56 -27.87
N SER A 41 -4.11 23.97 -28.66
CA SER A 41 -4.13 23.80 -30.11
C SER A 41 -2.72 23.57 -30.66
N ALA A 42 -2.62 23.25 -31.96
CA ALA A 42 -1.34 23.07 -32.65
C ALA A 42 -0.46 24.33 -32.66
N ASN A 43 -1.06 25.53 -32.52
CA ASN A 43 -0.43 26.82 -32.78
C ASN A 43 -0.22 27.67 -31.52
N GLU A 44 -0.24 27.08 -30.32
CA GLU A 44 0.14 27.81 -29.10
C GLU A 44 1.64 28.06 -29.07
N THR A 45 2.08 29.11 -29.75
CA THR A 45 3.32 29.81 -29.43
C THR A 45 3.02 30.76 -28.28
N GLU A 46 2.81 30.23 -27.06
CA GLU A 46 3.02 31.08 -25.90
C GLU A 46 4.48 31.52 -25.97
N ASN A 47 4.71 32.82 -26.18
CA ASN A 47 6.02 33.45 -26.19
C ASN A 47 6.64 33.31 -24.79
N ALA A 48 7.13 32.11 -24.45
CA ALA A 48 8.16 31.93 -23.44
C ALA A 48 9.36 32.71 -23.98
N THR A 49 9.40 33.96 -23.56
CA THR A 49 10.27 35.03 -24.04
C THR A 49 11.65 34.51 -24.43
N ASP A 50 12.04 34.69 -25.69
CA ASP A 50 13.40 34.48 -26.25
C ASP A 50 14.51 35.22 -25.46
N THR A 51 14.14 36.01 -24.45
CA THR A 51 15.03 36.69 -23.51
C THR A 51 15.57 35.80 -22.39
N ILE A 52 15.10 34.55 -22.20
CA ILE A 52 15.51 33.68 -21.09
C ILE A 52 16.52 32.61 -21.55
N LYS A 53 17.70 32.58 -20.91
CA LYS A 53 18.78 31.64 -21.23
C LYS A 53 18.36 30.19 -20.91
N ILE A 54 18.43 29.32 -21.92
CA ILE A 54 18.26 27.86 -21.78
C ILE A 54 19.25 27.30 -20.75
N ALA A 55 18.74 26.54 -19.78
CA ALA A 55 19.53 25.79 -18.82
C ALA A 55 19.97 24.45 -19.43
N HIS A 56 19.01 23.66 -19.91
CA HIS A 56 19.26 22.34 -20.50
C HIS A 56 18.10 21.89 -21.41
N THR A 57 18.38 21.06 -22.41
CA THR A 57 17.36 20.46 -23.29
C THR A 57 17.45 18.94 -23.29
N PHE A 58 16.34 18.26 -23.00
CA PHE A 58 16.22 16.81 -23.17
C PHE A 58 15.55 16.48 -24.51
N PHE A 59 16.16 15.57 -25.27
CA PHE A 59 15.56 14.91 -26.42
C PHE A 59 15.08 13.53 -25.95
N LEU A 60 13.78 13.28 -26.06
CA LEU A 60 13.10 12.14 -25.47
C LEU A 60 12.63 11.20 -26.58
N VAL A 61 13.03 9.93 -26.53
CA VAL A 61 12.60 8.91 -27.49
C VAL A 61 12.51 7.54 -26.80
N GLY A 62 11.36 6.88 -26.88
CA GLY A 62 11.15 5.50 -26.43
C GLY A 62 10.72 4.61 -27.59
N ASP A 63 10.65 3.31 -27.35
CA ASP A 63 10.25 2.32 -28.35
C ASP A 63 11.09 2.40 -29.64
N ALA A 64 12.40 2.53 -29.50
CA ALA A 64 13.34 2.57 -30.63
C ALA A 64 13.88 1.19 -31.02
N GLY A 65 13.38 0.10 -30.41
CA GLY A 65 13.93 -1.26 -30.56
C GLY A 65 13.81 -1.94 -31.93
N ASN A 66 13.13 -1.34 -32.91
CA ASN A 66 13.11 -1.76 -34.31
C ASN A 66 13.99 -0.85 -35.19
N ALA A 67 15.09 -0.31 -34.65
CA ALA A 67 16.01 0.57 -35.39
C ALA A 67 16.69 -0.07 -36.63
N ASP A 68 16.48 -1.35 -36.88
CA ASP A 68 16.83 -2.07 -38.11
C ASP A 68 15.81 -1.86 -39.25
N GLU A 69 14.58 -1.45 -38.96
CA GLU A 69 13.51 -1.23 -39.94
C GLU A 69 13.58 0.17 -40.57
N GLU A 70 13.20 0.28 -41.85
CA GLU A 70 13.30 1.53 -42.64
C GLU A 70 12.52 2.70 -42.01
N GLN A 71 11.29 2.47 -41.57
CA GLN A 71 10.43 3.49 -40.94
C GLN A 71 11.06 4.06 -39.65
N ALA A 72 11.70 3.20 -38.85
CA ALA A 72 12.39 3.60 -37.65
C ALA A 72 13.63 4.42 -37.99
N GLN A 73 14.43 3.98 -38.97
CA GLN A 73 15.61 4.72 -39.44
C GLN A 73 15.24 6.11 -39.95
N GLN A 74 14.16 6.25 -40.72
CA GLN A 74 13.65 7.55 -41.18
C GLN A 74 13.32 8.48 -40.02
N THR A 75 12.66 7.97 -38.97
CA THR A 75 12.29 8.75 -37.78
C THR A 75 13.51 9.14 -36.95
N LEU A 76 14.42 8.18 -36.71
CA LEU A 76 15.65 8.39 -35.94
C LEU A 76 16.64 9.32 -36.64
N GLU A 77 16.69 9.32 -37.99
CA GLU A 77 17.53 10.24 -38.76
C GLU A 77 17.07 11.70 -38.63
N LEU A 78 15.76 11.96 -38.54
CA LEU A 78 15.24 13.30 -38.26
C LEU A 78 15.74 13.81 -36.90
N LEU A 79 15.67 12.95 -35.87
CA LEU A 79 16.23 13.25 -34.55
C LEU A 79 17.76 13.44 -34.62
N HIS A 80 18.49 12.60 -35.35
CA HIS A 80 19.96 12.71 -35.50
C HIS A 80 20.38 14.07 -36.05
N LYS A 81 19.69 14.55 -37.09
CA LYS A 81 19.93 15.88 -37.67
C LYS A 81 19.76 16.99 -36.64
N LYS A 82 18.74 16.90 -35.78
CA LYS A 82 18.52 17.89 -34.72
C LYS A 82 19.56 17.82 -33.61
N LEU A 83 19.98 16.61 -33.23
CA LEU A 83 21.03 16.37 -32.24
C LEU A 83 22.37 16.97 -32.69
N LYS A 84 22.77 16.80 -33.95
CA LYS A 84 24.01 17.40 -34.51
C LYS A 84 24.05 18.93 -34.38
N ASN A 85 22.88 19.58 -34.48
CA ASN A 85 22.74 21.03 -34.38
C ASN A 85 22.61 21.54 -32.93
N SER A 86 22.48 20.63 -31.95
CA SER A 86 22.27 21.00 -30.55
C SER A 86 23.59 21.30 -29.79
N GLY A 87 23.48 22.03 -28.68
CA GLY A 87 24.62 22.42 -27.84
C GLY A 87 25.01 21.35 -26.81
N LYS A 88 26.10 21.59 -26.06
CA LYS A 88 26.58 20.70 -24.97
C LYS A 88 25.61 20.58 -23.79
N LYS A 89 24.68 21.53 -23.63
CA LYS A 89 23.65 21.56 -22.59
C LYS A 89 22.41 20.80 -23.03
N SER A 90 22.62 19.57 -23.46
CA SER A 90 21.58 18.72 -24.02
C SER A 90 21.78 17.28 -23.57
N THR A 91 20.68 16.54 -23.42
CA THR A 91 20.69 15.11 -23.16
C THR A 91 19.77 14.39 -24.13
N LEU A 92 20.24 13.34 -24.80
CA LEU A 92 19.40 12.36 -25.48
C LEU A 92 19.05 11.26 -24.47
N LEU A 93 17.76 11.07 -24.23
CA LEU A 93 17.24 10.11 -23.27
C LEU A 93 16.36 9.07 -23.99
N PHE A 94 16.86 7.84 -24.05
CA PHE A 94 16.11 6.69 -24.52
C PHE A 94 15.24 6.15 -23.37
N LEU A 95 13.92 6.13 -23.57
CA LEU A 95 12.90 5.87 -22.54
C LEU A 95 12.45 4.40 -22.45
N GLY A 96 13.34 3.46 -22.79
CA GLY A 96 13.07 2.03 -22.73
C GLY A 96 12.55 1.41 -24.03
N ASP A 97 12.45 0.08 -24.00
CA ASP A 97 12.16 -0.78 -25.16
C ASP A 97 13.16 -0.55 -26.29
N ASN A 98 14.43 -0.69 -25.90
CA ASN A 98 15.57 -0.39 -26.76
C ASN A 98 15.86 -1.55 -27.73
N ILE A 99 15.33 -2.76 -27.51
CA ILE A 99 15.52 -3.91 -28.40
C ILE A 99 14.26 -4.77 -28.48
N TYR A 100 13.68 -4.87 -29.68
CA TYR A 100 12.56 -5.78 -29.95
C TYR A 100 13.01 -7.08 -30.63
N PRO A 101 12.31 -8.20 -30.40
CA PRO A 101 11.17 -8.35 -29.48
C PRO A 101 11.55 -8.77 -28.06
N LYS A 102 12.79 -9.17 -27.78
CA LYS A 102 13.17 -9.86 -26.52
C LYS A 102 14.35 -9.24 -25.75
N GLY A 103 14.75 -8.00 -26.02
CA GLY A 103 15.92 -7.45 -25.31
C GLY A 103 17.22 -8.08 -25.78
N PHE A 104 18.29 -7.86 -25.02
CA PHE A 104 19.62 -8.39 -25.35
C PHE A 104 19.75 -9.86 -24.88
N PRO A 105 20.20 -10.80 -25.74
CA PRO A 105 20.27 -12.22 -25.38
C PRO A 105 21.19 -12.51 -24.19
N ALA A 106 20.71 -13.32 -23.24
CA ALA A 106 21.52 -13.82 -22.13
C ALA A 106 22.39 -15.03 -22.50
N ASP A 107 22.07 -15.70 -23.61
CA ASP A 107 22.79 -16.87 -24.12
C ASP A 107 23.78 -16.51 -25.24
N LYS A 108 24.55 -17.51 -25.70
CA LYS A 108 25.57 -17.33 -26.73
C LYS A 108 25.02 -17.51 -28.17
N ASN A 109 23.71 -17.41 -28.39
CA ASN A 109 23.17 -17.52 -29.75
C ASN A 109 23.66 -16.37 -30.62
N ALA A 110 24.56 -16.67 -31.56
CA ALA A 110 25.24 -15.67 -32.38
C ALA A 110 24.28 -14.84 -33.25
N LYS A 111 23.17 -15.43 -33.72
CA LYS A 111 22.24 -14.76 -34.63
C LYS A 111 21.41 -13.70 -33.90
N ASP A 112 20.80 -14.09 -32.78
CA ASP A 112 19.95 -13.19 -31.99
C ASP A 112 20.78 -12.06 -31.37
N LYS A 113 22.01 -12.38 -30.95
CA LYS A 113 22.96 -11.39 -30.44
C LYS A 113 23.37 -10.39 -31.53
N GLY A 114 23.71 -10.85 -32.73
CA GLY A 114 24.08 -9.96 -33.84
C GLY A 114 22.95 -8.99 -34.23
N LEU A 115 21.70 -9.45 -34.20
CA LEU A 115 20.54 -8.59 -34.45
C LEU A 115 20.35 -7.54 -33.34
N ALA A 116 20.45 -7.95 -32.06
CA ALA A 116 20.36 -7.04 -30.92
C ALA A 116 21.47 -5.96 -30.94
N GLU A 117 22.71 -6.36 -31.22
CA GLU A 117 23.85 -5.45 -31.39
C GLU A 117 23.63 -4.48 -32.55
N THR A 118 23.07 -4.94 -33.68
CA THR A 118 22.74 -4.07 -34.82
C THR A 118 21.70 -3.02 -34.45
N LYS A 119 20.60 -3.43 -33.81
CA LYS A 119 19.52 -2.54 -33.35
C LYS A 119 20.02 -1.49 -32.38
N LEU A 120 20.83 -1.87 -31.38
CA LEU A 120 21.43 -0.91 -30.45
C LEU A 120 22.45 -0.01 -31.15
N THR A 121 23.29 -0.55 -32.02
CA THR A 121 24.30 0.26 -32.74
C THR A 121 23.62 1.34 -33.58
N ASN A 122 22.50 1.03 -34.25
CA ASN A 122 21.75 2.02 -35.02
C ASN A 122 21.20 3.16 -34.13
N GLN A 123 20.81 2.87 -32.89
CA GLN A 123 20.41 3.90 -31.93
C GLN A 123 21.61 4.68 -31.37
N LEU A 124 22.70 4.00 -31.05
CA LEU A 124 23.92 4.60 -30.49
C LEU A 124 24.60 5.54 -31.49
N LYS A 125 24.50 5.28 -32.80
CA LYS A 125 24.95 6.18 -33.87
C LYS A 125 24.32 7.58 -33.81
N LEU A 126 23.14 7.75 -33.19
CA LEU A 126 22.55 9.08 -32.99
C LEU A 126 23.41 9.97 -32.09
N ALA A 127 24.26 9.38 -31.25
CA ALA A 127 25.22 10.10 -30.43
C ALA A 127 26.44 10.60 -31.24
N GLU A 128 26.69 10.07 -32.44
CA GLU A 128 27.80 10.52 -33.29
C GLU A 128 27.57 11.96 -33.75
N GLY A 129 28.51 12.86 -33.41
CA GLY A 129 28.40 14.29 -33.69
C GLY A 129 27.47 15.07 -32.75
N PHE A 130 26.80 14.39 -31.80
CA PHE A 130 26.04 15.04 -30.74
C PHE A 130 27.00 15.49 -29.62
N ARG A 131 26.89 16.77 -29.22
CA ARG A 131 27.78 17.38 -28.21
C ARG A 131 27.29 17.21 -26.77
N GLY A 132 26.08 16.69 -26.58
CA GLY A 132 25.47 16.46 -25.27
C GLY A 132 25.78 15.08 -24.70
N LYS A 133 24.94 14.61 -23.78
CA LYS A 133 25.04 13.27 -23.17
C LYS A 133 23.93 12.35 -23.64
N THR A 134 24.24 11.07 -23.84
CA THR A 134 23.23 10.05 -24.17
C THR A 134 23.03 9.13 -22.99
N ILE A 135 21.76 8.90 -22.62
CA ILE A 135 21.35 8.06 -21.51
C ILE A 135 20.25 7.11 -22.00
N PHE A 136 20.32 5.86 -21.60
CA PHE A 136 19.31 4.82 -21.80
C PHE A 136 18.70 4.42 -20.46
N ILE A 137 17.38 4.22 -20.43
CA ILE A 137 16.70 3.48 -19.38
C ILE A 137 16.09 2.19 -19.97
N PRO A 138 15.89 1.12 -19.17
CA PRO A 138 15.25 -0.10 -19.64
C PRO A 138 13.72 0.03 -19.75
N GLY A 139 13.13 -0.70 -20.69
CA GLY A 139 11.70 -1.01 -20.76
C GLY A 139 11.42 -2.50 -20.55
N ASN A 140 10.15 -2.90 -20.62
CA ASN A 140 9.78 -4.29 -20.35
C ASN A 140 10.38 -5.27 -21.37
N HIS A 141 10.56 -4.87 -22.63
CA HIS A 141 11.18 -5.74 -23.63
C HIS A 141 12.66 -5.98 -23.37
N ASP A 142 13.36 -5.03 -22.73
CA ASP A 142 14.77 -5.18 -22.38
C ASP A 142 14.97 -6.25 -21.27
N TRP A 143 13.94 -6.51 -20.47
CA TRP A 143 13.93 -7.52 -19.40
C TRP A 143 13.63 -8.95 -19.86
N TYR A 144 13.21 -9.19 -21.12
CA TYR A 144 12.72 -10.51 -21.55
C TYR A 144 13.79 -11.62 -21.61
N ASN A 145 15.08 -11.26 -21.48
CA ASN A 145 16.18 -12.21 -21.28
C ASN A 145 16.68 -12.25 -19.81
N GLY A 146 15.90 -11.71 -18.88
CA GLY A 146 16.21 -11.63 -17.45
C GLY A 146 17.37 -10.67 -17.14
N ILE A 147 17.80 -10.66 -15.88
CA ILE A 147 18.83 -9.76 -15.36
C ILE A 147 20.14 -9.84 -16.17
N LYS A 148 20.56 -11.05 -16.56
CA LYS A 148 21.80 -11.24 -17.34
C LYS A 148 21.75 -10.57 -18.71
N GLY A 149 20.60 -10.62 -19.39
CA GLY A 149 20.40 -9.93 -20.66
C GLY A 149 20.45 -8.42 -20.49
N LEU A 150 19.78 -7.92 -19.45
CA LEU A 150 19.78 -6.49 -19.11
C LEU A 150 21.17 -5.97 -18.74
N GLU A 151 21.95 -6.72 -17.96
CA GLU A 151 23.34 -6.39 -17.64
C GLU A 151 24.21 -6.36 -18.90
N ALA A 152 24.07 -7.34 -19.80
CA ALA A 152 24.80 -7.36 -21.07
C ALA A 152 24.45 -6.16 -21.97
N GLN A 153 23.19 -5.73 -21.97
CA GLN A 153 22.74 -4.53 -22.67
C GLN A 153 23.38 -3.27 -22.08
N ALA A 154 23.36 -3.13 -20.76
CA ALA A 154 23.96 -1.99 -20.07
C ALA A 154 25.48 -1.94 -20.32
N ASP A 155 26.17 -3.08 -20.29
CA ASP A 155 27.59 -3.19 -20.60
C ASP A 155 27.89 -2.79 -22.06
N PHE A 156 27.06 -3.22 -23.01
CA PHE A 156 27.22 -2.86 -24.42
C PHE A 156 27.11 -1.34 -24.63
N VAL A 157 26.07 -0.72 -24.07
CA VAL A 157 25.81 0.73 -24.17
C VAL A 157 26.93 1.54 -23.51
N THR A 158 27.28 1.20 -22.27
CA THR A 158 28.30 1.93 -21.50
C THR A 158 29.70 1.80 -22.11
N LYS A 159 30.02 0.64 -22.69
CA LYS A 159 31.27 0.42 -23.42
C LYS A 159 31.33 1.19 -24.73
N TYR A 160 30.25 1.19 -25.51
CA TYR A 160 30.22 1.92 -26.79
C TYR A 160 30.36 3.44 -26.58
N LEU A 161 29.65 4.00 -25.59
CA LEU A 161 29.68 5.44 -25.29
C LEU A 161 30.86 5.85 -24.39
N ASN A 162 31.61 4.89 -23.85
CA ASN A 162 32.66 5.10 -22.85
C ASN A 162 32.20 5.96 -21.65
N ASP A 163 30.97 5.72 -21.19
CA ASP A 163 30.37 6.40 -20.03
C ASP A 163 29.57 5.39 -19.21
N LYS A 164 30.00 5.17 -17.96
CA LYS A 164 29.32 4.26 -17.02
C LYS A 164 27.91 4.74 -16.62
N LYS A 165 27.56 6.00 -16.89
CA LYS A 165 26.23 6.58 -16.64
C LYS A 165 25.36 6.65 -17.90
N ALA A 166 25.78 6.04 -19.00
CA ALA A 166 25.00 5.99 -20.23
C ALA A 166 23.82 5.01 -20.19
N PHE A 167 23.78 4.09 -19.21
CA PHE A 167 22.65 3.20 -18.95
C PHE A 167 22.26 3.31 -17.48
N LEU A 168 21.02 3.69 -17.21
CA LEU A 168 20.51 3.99 -15.87
C LEU A 168 19.16 3.30 -15.63
N PRO A 169 18.84 2.92 -14.38
CA PRO A 169 19.74 2.95 -13.22
C PRO A 169 20.88 1.92 -13.34
N ARG A 170 22.01 2.17 -12.67
CA ARG A 170 23.16 1.26 -12.72
C ARG A 170 22.93 0.00 -11.88
N LYS A 171 23.67 -1.07 -12.21
CA LYS A 171 23.69 -2.35 -11.48
C LYS A 171 22.31 -3.03 -11.36
N THR A 172 21.40 -2.74 -12.29
CA THR A 172 20.02 -3.27 -12.27
C THR A 172 19.25 -2.85 -11.02
N CYS A 173 19.65 -1.74 -10.39
CA CYS A 173 18.91 -1.18 -9.26
C CYS A 173 17.63 -0.45 -9.74
N PRO A 174 16.63 -0.29 -8.87
CA PRO A 174 15.35 0.25 -9.30
C PRO A 174 15.35 1.77 -9.54
N ILE A 175 16.26 2.51 -8.92
CA ILE A 175 16.26 3.98 -8.95
C ILE A 175 17.67 4.53 -8.87
N GLU A 176 17.93 5.62 -9.59
CA GLU A 176 19.15 6.40 -9.46
C GLU A 176 18.87 7.88 -9.80
N ASP A 177 19.43 8.81 -9.04
CA ASP A 177 19.40 10.24 -9.34
C ASP A 177 20.73 10.75 -9.88
N VAL A 178 20.65 11.60 -10.90
CA VAL A 178 21.80 12.18 -11.59
C VAL A 178 21.60 13.68 -11.68
N LYS A 179 22.51 14.42 -11.05
CA LYS A 179 22.61 15.87 -11.20
C LYS A 179 22.97 16.22 -12.66
N ILE A 180 22.11 17.00 -13.32
CA ILE A 180 22.31 17.46 -14.70
C ILE A 180 23.04 18.79 -14.71
N ASP A 181 22.57 19.74 -13.90
CA ASP A 181 23.21 21.03 -13.65
C ASP A 181 22.90 21.54 -12.23
N SER A 182 23.11 22.83 -11.94
CA SER A 182 22.82 23.39 -10.61
C SER A 182 21.32 23.52 -10.30
N THR A 183 20.47 23.47 -11.31
CA THR A 183 19.02 23.73 -11.27
C THR A 183 18.17 22.52 -11.68
N THR A 184 18.78 21.44 -12.20
CA THR A 184 18.09 20.27 -12.75
C THR A 184 18.68 18.96 -12.23
N THR A 185 17.79 18.03 -11.85
CA THR A 185 18.13 16.64 -11.53
C THR A 185 17.29 15.68 -12.39
N LEU A 186 17.93 14.63 -12.92
CA LEU A 186 17.26 13.51 -13.58
C LEU A 186 17.14 12.37 -12.56
N ILE A 187 15.94 11.84 -12.34
CA ILE A 187 15.71 10.61 -11.58
C ILE A 187 15.28 9.55 -12.59
N THR A 188 16.02 8.46 -12.69
CA THR A 188 15.65 7.32 -13.54
C THR A 188 15.10 6.19 -12.70
N VAL A 189 14.01 5.57 -13.13
CA VAL A 189 13.41 4.41 -12.48
C VAL A 189 13.28 3.26 -13.47
N ASP A 190 13.78 2.09 -13.08
CA ASP A 190 13.43 0.84 -13.74
C ASP A 190 12.04 0.40 -13.27
N SER A 191 11.03 0.77 -14.04
CA SER A 191 9.65 0.41 -13.71
C SER A 191 9.36 -1.08 -13.86
N GLU A 192 10.07 -1.82 -14.71
CA GLU A 192 9.84 -3.26 -14.89
C GLU A 192 10.37 -4.05 -13.70
N TRP A 193 11.45 -3.59 -13.06
CA TRP A 193 11.91 -4.13 -11.76
C TRP A 193 10.76 -4.25 -10.75
N PHE A 194 9.85 -3.28 -10.69
CA PHE A 194 8.70 -3.33 -9.78
C PHE A 194 7.65 -4.35 -10.24
N LEU A 195 7.36 -4.38 -11.55
CA LEU A 195 6.29 -5.19 -12.15
C LEU A 195 6.64 -6.68 -12.24
N GLU A 196 7.94 -7.01 -12.34
CA GLU A 196 8.46 -8.36 -12.51
C GLU A 196 8.25 -9.26 -11.27
N ASP A 197 8.09 -10.57 -11.48
CA ASP A 197 7.98 -11.53 -10.38
C ASP A 197 9.36 -11.91 -9.82
N TRP A 198 9.73 -11.30 -8.70
CA TRP A 198 11.04 -11.51 -8.04
C TRP A 198 11.27 -12.97 -7.64
N ASN A 199 10.22 -13.78 -7.53
CA ASN A 199 10.37 -15.21 -7.28
C ASN A 199 11.00 -15.97 -8.47
N ASN A 200 10.95 -15.38 -9.67
CA ASN A 200 11.61 -15.92 -10.86
C ASN A 200 13.04 -15.37 -11.03
N HIS A 201 13.40 -14.35 -10.23
CA HIS A 201 14.68 -13.64 -10.30
C HIS A 201 15.25 -13.48 -8.88
N PRO A 202 15.69 -14.57 -8.23
CA PRO A 202 16.12 -14.55 -6.82
C PRO A 202 17.26 -13.56 -6.56
N THR A 203 18.07 -13.25 -7.57
CA THR A 203 19.25 -12.37 -7.51
C THR A 203 18.95 -10.90 -7.86
N ILE A 204 17.68 -10.51 -8.01
CA ILE A 204 17.29 -9.20 -8.58
C ILE A 204 17.83 -7.99 -7.81
N ASN A 205 18.08 -8.12 -6.51
CA ASN A 205 18.53 -7.02 -5.65
C ASN A 205 19.93 -7.25 -5.07
N ASP A 206 20.70 -8.22 -5.55
CA ASP A 206 21.99 -8.59 -4.95
C ASP A 206 22.93 -7.38 -4.88
N ASN A 207 22.98 -6.60 -5.97
CA ASN A 207 23.86 -5.44 -6.11
C ASN A 207 23.29 -4.11 -5.56
N CYS A 208 22.12 -4.15 -4.92
CA CYS A 208 21.34 -2.96 -4.55
C CYS A 208 21.05 -2.90 -3.05
N ASP A 209 21.07 -1.68 -2.51
CA ASP A 209 20.69 -1.42 -1.11
C ASP A 209 19.18 -1.58 -0.88
N ILE A 210 18.38 -1.38 -1.94
CA ILE A 210 16.93 -1.53 -1.93
C ILE A 210 16.61 -3.01 -2.05
N LYS A 211 16.00 -3.58 -1.01
CA LYS A 211 15.67 -5.02 -0.96
C LYS A 211 14.16 -5.26 -1.00
N THR A 212 13.34 -4.24 -0.75
CA THR A 212 11.87 -4.33 -0.81
C THR A 212 11.25 -3.31 -1.76
N ARG A 213 9.98 -3.54 -2.14
CA ARG A 213 9.21 -2.56 -2.93
C ARG A 213 8.88 -1.29 -2.14
N GLU A 214 8.79 -1.36 -0.81
CA GLU A 214 8.57 -0.16 0.01
C GLU A 214 9.86 0.66 0.11
N ASP A 215 11.02 0.03 0.24
CA ASP A 215 12.33 0.70 0.22
C ASP A 215 12.50 1.57 -1.05
N PHE A 216 11.97 1.11 -2.19
CA PHE A 216 11.95 1.88 -3.44
C PHE A 216 11.11 3.17 -3.31
N PHE A 217 9.92 3.10 -2.71
CA PHE A 217 9.07 4.27 -2.52
C PHE A 217 9.69 5.25 -1.52
N ASP A 218 10.30 4.73 -0.45
CA ASP A 218 11.00 5.54 0.55
C ASP A 218 12.22 6.25 -0.07
N GLU A 219 12.97 5.57 -0.93
CA GLU A 219 14.09 6.20 -1.64
C GLU A 219 13.60 7.23 -2.66
N LEU A 220 12.53 6.95 -3.41
CA LEU A 220 11.94 7.94 -4.31
C LEU A 220 11.47 9.19 -3.56
N GLU A 221 10.76 9.04 -2.44
CA GLU A 221 10.35 10.16 -1.58
C GLU A 221 11.56 10.94 -1.06
N SER A 222 12.60 10.23 -0.59
CA SER A 222 13.87 10.82 -0.13
C SER A 222 14.55 11.65 -1.22
N VAL A 223 14.68 11.12 -2.44
CA VAL A 223 15.31 11.81 -3.57
C VAL A 223 14.49 13.00 -4.04
N LEU A 224 13.16 12.89 -4.09
CA LEU A 224 12.27 14.02 -4.42
C LEU A 224 12.43 15.14 -3.40
N ASN A 225 12.42 14.81 -2.11
CA ASN A 225 12.61 15.78 -1.03
C ASN A 225 14.00 16.42 -1.04
N LYS A 226 15.03 15.70 -1.47
CA LYS A 226 16.39 16.24 -1.61
C LYS A 226 16.55 17.24 -2.77
N ASN A 227 15.61 17.29 -3.70
CA ASN A 227 15.69 18.08 -4.94
C ASN A 227 14.47 19.01 -5.13
N GLN A 228 13.77 19.38 -4.06
CA GLN A 228 12.60 20.28 -4.12
C GLN A 228 12.91 21.66 -4.73
N GLU A 229 14.17 22.09 -4.64
CA GLU A 229 14.67 23.37 -5.17
C GLU A 229 15.09 23.33 -6.64
N LYS A 230 15.06 22.14 -7.26
CA LYS A 230 15.48 21.91 -8.66
C LYS A 230 14.31 21.44 -9.50
N THR A 231 14.36 21.65 -10.80
CA THR A 231 13.48 20.93 -11.71
C THR A 231 13.90 19.45 -11.75
N VAL A 232 12.96 18.57 -11.44
CA VAL A 232 13.16 17.12 -11.44
C VAL A 232 12.53 16.53 -12.70
N VAL A 233 13.34 15.88 -13.53
CA VAL A 233 12.86 15.05 -14.63
C VAL A 233 12.83 13.61 -14.12
N LEU A 234 11.64 13.05 -13.92
CA LEU A 234 11.45 11.67 -13.51
C LEU A 234 11.22 10.80 -14.76
N ALA A 235 12.24 10.04 -15.15
CA ALA A 235 12.24 9.17 -16.30
C ALA A 235 11.88 7.73 -15.92
N ILE A 236 10.72 7.27 -16.41
CA ILE A 236 10.16 5.94 -16.14
C ILE A 236 9.66 5.36 -17.45
N HIS A 237 9.91 4.09 -17.77
CA HIS A 237 9.39 3.54 -19.03
C HIS A 237 7.85 3.49 -19.04
N HIS A 238 7.27 2.94 -17.97
CA HIS A 238 5.82 2.78 -17.75
C HIS A 238 5.15 4.08 -17.26
N PRO A 239 4.27 4.74 -18.06
CA PRO A 239 3.62 6.00 -17.68
C PRO A 239 2.69 5.88 -16.46
N LEU A 240 2.58 6.96 -15.68
CA LEU A 240 1.62 7.05 -14.56
C LEU A 240 0.18 7.36 -15.04
N LEU A 241 0.10 8.01 -16.21
CA LEU A 241 -1.12 8.44 -16.87
C LEU A 241 -0.97 8.13 -18.37
N SER A 242 -1.97 7.48 -18.98
CA SER A 242 -1.96 7.21 -20.42
C SER A 242 -3.39 7.22 -20.97
N ASN A 243 -3.56 7.81 -22.15
CA ASN A 243 -4.77 7.78 -22.97
C ASN A 243 -4.54 7.01 -24.29
N GLY A 244 -3.56 6.10 -24.35
CA GLY A 244 -3.36 5.17 -25.45
C GLY A 244 -3.84 3.75 -25.13
N THR A 245 -3.39 2.77 -25.91
CA THR A 245 -3.85 1.36 -25.78
C THR A 245 -3.57 0.78 -24.41
N HIS A 246 -2.37 0.97 -23.85
CA HIS A 246 -2.01 0.48 -22.51
C HIS A 246 -2.77 1.22 -21.40
N GLY A 247 -3.28 2.41 -21.69
CA GLY A 247 -4.24 3.16 -20.88
C GLY A 247 -5.71 2.73 -21.07
N GLY A 248 -5.99 1.71 -21.90
CA GLY A 248 -7.33 1.19 -22.15
C GLY A 248 -8.16 2.01 -23.15
N GLN A 249 -7.50 2.80 -24.02
CA GLN A 249 -8.14 3.55 -25.12
C GLN A 249 -7.83 2.88 -26.47
N PHE A 250 -8.86 2.48 -27.21
CA PHE A 250 -8.70 1.68 -28.42
C PHE A 250 -9.26 2.40 -29.65
N SER A 251 -8.61 2.23 -30.81
CA SER A 251 -9.10 2.72 -32.10
C SER A 251 -10.28 1.91 -32.62
N MET A 252 -11.06 2.47 -33.54
CA MET A 252 -12.12 1.73 -34.24
C MET A 252 -11.58 0.47 -34.95
N GLU A 253 -10.36 0.53 -35.48
CA GLU A 253 -9.68 -0.63 -36.07
C GLU A 253 -9.53 -1.75 -35.02
N LYS A 254 -9.06 -1.48 -33.80
CA LYS A 254 -8.96 -2.49 -32.73
C LYS A 254 -10.32 -2.96 -32.23
N GLN A 255 -11.37 -2.17 -32.36
CA GLN A 255 -12.75 -2.58 -32.03
C GLN A 255 -13.29 -3.59 -33.05
N LEU A 256 -12.84 -3.53 -34.31
CA LEU A 256 -13.27 -4.40 -35.40
C LEU A 256 -12.32 -5.58 -35.61
N PHE A 257 -11.01 -5.39 -35.43
CA PHE A 257 -9.95 -6.35 -35.73
C PHE A 257 -9.11 -6.59 -34.47
N PRO A 258 -9.63 -7.36 -33.49
CA PRO A 258 -8.94 -7.60 -32.21
C PRO A 258 -7.80 -8.62 -32.30
N LEU A 259 -7.65 -9.33 -33.44
CA LEU A 259 -6.64 -10.37 -33.66
C LEU A 259 -5.55 -9.86 -34.62
N GLU A 260 -4.37 -10.49 -34.61
CA GLU A 260 -3.27 -10.16 -35.53
C GLU A 260 -3.68 -10.30 -37.01
N LYS A 261 -4.57 -11.26 -37.30
CA LYS A 261 -5.20 -11.39 -38.62
C LYS A 261 -6.33 -10.38 -38.74
N LYS A 262 -6.36 -9.62 -39.84
CA LYS A 262 -7.38 -8.59 -40.16
C LYS A 262 -8.75 -9.20 -40.54
N ILE A 263 -9.32 -10.01 -39.65
CA ILE A 263 -10.67 -10.57 -39.77
C ILE A 263 -11.62 -9.69 -38.94
N PRO A 264 -12.66 -9.07 -39.55
CA PRO A 264 -13.57 -8.20 -38.82
C PRO A 264 -14.48 -9.03 -37.91
N LEU A 265 -14.44 -8.73 -36.62
CA LEU A 265 -15.23 -9.36 -35.57
C LEU A 265 -15.97 -8.26 -34.77
N PRO A 266 -16.99 -7.60 -35.37
CA PRO A 266 -17.76 -6.57 -34.68
C PRO A 266 -18.42 -7.14 -33.43
N VAL A 267 -18.63 -6.30 -32.42
CA VAL A 267 -19.11 -6.70 -31.07
C VAL A 267 -18.08 -7.53 -30.29
N ILE A 268 -17.56 -8.62 -30.87
CA ILE A 268 -16.55 -9.49 -30.23
C ILE A 268 -15.25 -8.70 -29.96
N GLY A 269 -14.76 -7.92 -30.93
CA GLY A 269 -13.58 -7.09 -30.72
C GLY A 269 -13.79 -6.04 -29.63
N SER A 270 -14.96 -5.43 -29.56
CA SER A 270 -15.32 -4.53 -28.47
C SER A 270 -15.40 -5.22 -27.11
N PHE A 271 -15.93 -6.43 -27.08
CA PHE A 271 -15.96 -7.23 -25.87
C PHE A 271 -14.54 -7.63 -25.41
N ILE A 272 -13.65 -8.03 -26.32
CA ILE A 272 -12.24 -8.33 -26.00
C ILE A 272 -11.53 -7.09 -25.43
N ASN A 273 -11.74 -5.92 -26.03
CA ASN A 273 -11.15 -4.67 -25.54
C ASN A 273 -11.73 -4.25 -24.18
N LEU A 274 -13.04 -4.45 -23.95
CA LEU A 274 -13.67 -4.26 -22.65
C LEU A 274 -13.07 -5.20 -21.61
N LEU A 275 -12.88 -6.49 -21.96
CA LEU A 275 -12.22 -7.46 -21.10
C LEU A 275 -10.79 -7.04 -20.78
N ARG A 276 -9.97 -6.67 -21.77
CA ARG A 276 -8.60 -6.18 -21.53
C ARG A 276 -8.58 -4.99 -20.57
N LYS A 277 -9.42 -3.98 -20.83
CA LYS A 277 -9.54 -2.76 -20.01
C LYS A 277 -10.02 -3.01 -18.59
N THR A 278 -10.97 -3.93 -18.38
CA THR A 278 -11.55 -4.20 -17.05
C THR A 278 -10.73 -5.21 -16.25
N SER A 279 -10.12 -6.18 -16.93
CA SER A 279 -9.30 -7.22 -16.30
C SER A 279 -7.88 -6.79 -15.99
N GLY A 280 -7.28 -5.91 -16.80
CA GLY A 280 -5.84 -5.63 -16.68
C GLY A 280 -4.99 -6.89 -16.84
N ALA A 281 -5.43 -7.83 -17.68
CA ALA A 281 -4.81 -9.15 -17.81
C ALA A 281 -3.33 -9.10 -18.23
N SER A 282 -2.93 -8.07 -18.98
CA SER A 282 -1.52 -7.81 -19.28
C SER A 282 -0.85 -7.08 -18.12
N PRO A 283 0.31 -7.55 -17.60
CA PRO A 283 1.13 -6.80 -16.63
C PRO A 283 1.51 -5.40 -17.12
N GLN A 284 1.54 -5.23 -18.44
CA GLN A 284 1.95 -4.05 -19.18
C GLN A 284 0.77 -3.06 -19.41
N ASP A 285 -0.45 -3.37 -18.96
CA ASP A 285 -1.59 -2.45 -19.02
C ASP A 285 -1.76 -1.73 -17.68
N LEU A 286 -2.06 -0.43 -17.71
CA LEU A 286 -2.19 0.40 -16.50
C LEU A 286 -3.27 -0.12 -15.52
N GLN A 287 -4.26 -0.85 -16.02
CA GLN A 287 -5.33 -1.46 -15.22
C GLN A 287 -4.92 -2.77 -14.53
N ASN A 288 -3.71 -3.28 -14.80
CA ASN A 288 -3.17 -4.43 -14.08
C ASN A 288 -3.02 -4.13 -12.60
N LYS A 289 -3.26 -5.14 -11.77
CA LYS A 289 -3.18 -5.01 -10.31
C LYS A 289 -1.83 -4.46 -9.82
N GLN A 290 -0.70 -4.97 -10.33
CA GLN A 290 0.64 -4.56 -9.87
C GLN A 290 1.00 -3.17 -10.39
N TYR A 291 0.71 -2.89 -11.66
CA TYR A 291 0.95 -1.58 -12.26
C TYR A 291 0.06 -0.51 -11.63
N THR A 292 -1.19 -0.82 -11.31
CA THR A 292 -2.07 0.11 -10.57
C THR A 292 -1.50 0.47 -9.20
N ILE A 293 -0.92 -0.48 -8.46
CA ILE A 293 -0.26 -0.20 -7.16
C ILE A 293 0.93 0.75 -7.37
N TYR A 294 1.84 0.38 -8.29
CA TYR A 294 3.00 1.19 -8.65
C TYR A 294 2.63 2.62 -9.03
N ALA A 295 1.73 2.77 -10.01
CA ALA A 295 1.33 4.06 -10.54
C ALA A 295 0.62 4.91 -9.48
N LYS A 296 -0.30 4.33 -8.70
CA LYS A 296 -1.00 5.08 -7.64
C LYS A 296 -0.06 5.61 -6.57
N ARG A 297 0.89 4.79 -6.13
CA ARG A 297 1.83 5.16 -5.08
C ARG A 297 2.76 6.29 -5.54
N ILE A 298 3.33 6.19 -6.74
CA ILE A 298 4.17 7.28 -7.29
C ILE A 298 3.35 8.55 -7.51
N LYS A 299 2.16 8.48 -8.13
CA LYS A 299 1.30 9.67 -8.32
C LYS A 299 1.05 10.41 -7.01
N THR A 300 0.83 9.66 -5.93
CA THR A 300 0.62 10.21 -4.58
C THR A 300 1.84 10.96 -4.05
N LEU A 301 3.04 10.44 -4.28
CA LEU A 301 4.30 11.11 -3.92
C LEU A 301 4.53 12.40 -4.75
N LEU A 302 4.12 12.40 -6.02
CA LEU A 302 4.36 13.52 -6.94
C LEU A 302 3.36 14.68 -6.78
N GLN A 303 2.15 14.45 -6.31
CA GLN A 303 1.09 15.47 -6.29
C GLN A 303 1.42 16.74 -5.49
N LYS A 304 2.29 16.64 -4.48
CA LYS A 304 2.79 17.82 -3.73
C LYS A 304 3.96 18.53 -4.41
N GLN A 305 4.60 17.89 -5.37
CA GLN A 305 5.79 18.39 -6.04
C GLN A 305 5.39 19.19 -7.29
N LYS A 306 5.60 20.51 -7.27
CA LYS A 306 5.32 21.38 -8.43
C LYS A 306 6.46 21.43 -9.45
N ASN A 307 7.62 20.92 -9.07
CA ASN A 307 8.88 20.96 -9.80
C ASN A 307 9.20 19.65 -10.55
N VAL A 308 8.30 18.66 -10.56
CA VAL A 308 8.54 17.34 -11.17
C VAL A 308 7.82 17.21 -12.51
N ILE A 309 8.55 16.73 -13.52
CA ILE A 309 8.04 16.39 -14.85
C ILE A 309 8.30 14.91 -15.10
N VAL A 310 7.27 14.15 -15.44
CA VAL A 310 7.37 12.70 -15.69
C VAL A 310 7.53 12.47 -17.18
N VAL A 311 8.55 11.71 -17.59
CA VAL A 311 8.83 11.34 -18.99
C VAL A 311 8.82 9.82 -19.15
N SER A 312 8.18 9.30 -20.20
CA SER A 312 8.00 7.85 -20.40
C SER A 312 7.90 7.40 -21.85
N GLY A 313 8.06 6.09 -22.08
CA GLY A 313 8.24 5.52 -23.42
C GLY A 313 7.41 4.28 -23.78
N HIS A 314 6.63 3.70 -22.86
CA HIS A 314 5.92 2.43 -23.07
C HIS A 314 4.75 2.47 -24.04
N ASP A 315 4.05 3.60 -24.09
CA ASP A 315 2.91 3.78 -24.98
C ASP A 315 3.44 4.10 -26.38
N HIS A 316 3.03 3.30 -27.38
CA HIS A 316 3.49 3.38 -28.78
C HIS A 316 3.01 4.65 -29.54
N ASN A 317 3.07 5.84 -28.92
CA ASN A 317 2.51 7.09 -29.39
C ASN A 317 3.15 8.29 -28.65
N LEU A 318 2.72 9.51 -28.99
CA LEU A 318 3.14 10.74 -28.33
C LEU A 318 1.96 11.33 -27.55
N GLN A 319 2.13 11.66 -26.27
CA GLN A 319 1.09 12.27 -25.45
C GLN A 319 1.65 13.28 -24.47
N TYR A 320 0.93 14.36 -24.24
CA TYR A 320 1.08 15.22 -23.05
C TYR A 320 -0.22 15.15 -22.26
N ILE A 321 -0.12 14.81 -20.98
CA ILE A 321 -1.25 14.70 -20.06
C ILE A 321 -0.95 15.53 -18.83
N SER A 322 -1.84 16.47 -18.52
CA SER A 322 -1.76 17.30 -17.32
C SER A 322 -2.98 17.06 -16.45
N LYS A 323 -2.80 16.25 -15.40
CA LYS A 323 -3.89 15.86 -14.51
C LYS A 323 -3.37 15.65 -13.10
N GLU A 324 -4.15 16.06 -12.10
CA GLU A 324 -3.80 15.88 -10.68
C GLU A 324 -2.42 16.46 -10.32
N ASN A 325 -2.06 17.63 -10.88
CA ASN A 325 -0.75 18.28 -10.71
C ASN A 325 0.46 17.48 -11.28
N ILE A 326 0.21 16.45 -12.08
CA ILE A 326 1.27 15.66 -12.72
C ILE A 326 1.39 16.08 -14.18
N GLN A 327 2.60 16.49 -14.56
CA GLN A 327 2.98 16.79 -15.95
C GLN A 327 3.59 15.53 -16.58
N GLN A 328 2.78 14.75 -17.30
CA GLN A 328 3.22 13.50 -17.95
C GLN A 328 3.50 13.73 -19.44
N ILE A 329 4.72 13.42 -19.86
CA ILE A 329 5.18 13.40 -21.25
C ILE A 329 5.40 11.94 -21.64
N ILE A 330 4.69 11.47 -22.66
CA ILE A 330 4.90 10.15 -23.28
C ILE A 330 5.51 10.37 -24.65
N SER A 331 6.64 9.71 -24.93
CA SER A 331 7.36 9.79 -26.20
C SER A 331 7.80 8.41 -26.71
N GLY A 332 6.88 7.44 -26.77
CA GLY A 332 7.14 6.04 -27.17
C GLY A 332 6.89 5.75 -28.65
N ALA A 333 7.20 6.69 -29.56
CA ALA A 333 6.88 6.53 -30.98
C ALA A 333 8.12 6.43 -31.87
N GLY A 334 9.26 5.96 -31.32
CA GLY A 334 10.54 5.91 -32.03
C GLY A 334 10.54 4.97 -33.23
N SER A 335 9.92 3.79 -33.09
CA SER A 335 9.83 2.78 -34.15
C SER A 335 8.42 2.21 -34.36
N LYS A 336 7.58 2.16 -33.32
CA LYS A 336 6.18 1.72 -33.41
C LYS A 336 5.19 2.89 -33.37
N SER A 337 3.96 2.64 -33.83
CA SER A 337 2.86 3.61 -33.74
C SER A 337 1.51 2.95 -33.46
N GLU A 338 0.78 3.51 -32.51
CA GLU A 338 -0.58 3.14 -32.14
C GLU A 338 -1.45 4.37 -31.88
N ALA A 339 -2.78 4.17 -31.93
CA ALA A 339 -3.73 5.25 -31.71
C ALA A 339 -3.79 5.71 -30.26
N ALA A 340 -4.02 7.01 -30.06
CA ALA A 340 -4.25 7.64 -28.76
C ALA A 340 -5.37 8.70 -28.86
N ARG A 341 -5.82 9.23 -27.71
CA ARG A 341 -6.86 10.26 -27.65
C ARG A 341 -6.52 11.36 -26.63
N ALA A 342 -6.85 12.61 -26.92
CA ALA A 342 -6.89 13.68 -25.92
C ALA A 342 -8.23 13.62 -25.15
N ILE A 343 -8.19 13.50 -23.83
CA ILE A 343 -9.40 13.35 -22.98
C ILE A 343 -9.66 14.61 -22.17
N SER A 344 -8.63 15.12 -21.48
CA SER A 344 -8.72 16.30 -20.62
C SER A 344 -8.53 17.58 -21.43
N GLU A 345 -8.90 18.73 -20.83
CA GLU A 345 -8.89 20.02 -21.52
C GLU A 345 -7.48 20.47 -21.97
N ASN A 346 -6.43 20.02 -21.29
CA ASN A 346 -5.04 20.39 -21.56
C ASN A 346 -4.23 19.29 -22.27
N ASP A 347 -4.86 18.16 -22.62
CA ASP A 347 -4.14 17.00 -23.17
C ASP A 347 -3.75 17.22 -24.63
N PHE A 348 -2.65 16.61 -25.05
CA PHE A 348 -2.28 16.43 -26.45
C PHE A 348 -2.01 14.94 -26.72
N SER A 349 -2.37 14.45 -27.91
CA SER A 349 -2.03 13.09 -28.34
C SER A 349 -1.78 13.00 -29.84
N TYR A 350 -0.81 12.19 -30.26
CA TYR A 350 -0.54 11.85 -31.66
C TYR A 350 -0.10 10.38 -31.77
N GLY A 351 -0.78 9.62 -32.63
CA GLY A 351 -0.55 8.17 -32.77
C GLY A 351 0.29 7.77 -33.99
N GLY A 352 1.21 8.64 -34.41
CA GLY A 352 2.23 8.38 -35.44
C GLY A 352 3.64 8.47 -34.86
N ASN A 353 4.65 8.09 -35.66
CA ASN A 353 6.05 8.12 -35.23
C ASN A 353 6.61 9.53 -35.04
N GLY A 354 7.51 9.67 -34.06
CA GLY A 354 8.10 10.94 -33.71
C GLY A 354 8.82 10.91 -32.35
N TYR A 355 9.13 12.08 -31.83
CA TYR A 355 9.85 12.25 -30.56
C TYR A 355 9.44 13.57 -29.87
N ALA A 356 9.83 13.75 -28.61
CA ALA A 356 9.58 14.98 -27.85
C ALA A 356 10.89 15.67 -27.43
N THR A 357 10.82 16.97 -27.20
CA THR A 357 11.89 17.74 -26.55
C THR A 357 11.34 18.44 -25.31
N LEU A 358 12.07 18.36 -24.21
CA LEU A 358 11.80 19.12 -22.98
C LEU A 358 12.92 20.15 -22.79
N THR A 359 12.58 21.43 -22.92
CA THR A 359 13.51 22.55 -22.72
C THR A 359 13.29 23.15 -21.34
N LEU A 360 14.36 23.21 -20.56
CA LEU A 360 14.38 23.81 -19.23
C LEU A 360 15.13 25.15 -19.27
N PHE A 361 14.55 26.15 -18.64
CA PHE A 361 15.09 27.52 -18.62
C PHE A 361 15.73 27.83 -17.28
N LYS A 362 16.72 28.74 -17.27
CA LYS A 362 17.37 29.18 -16.02
C LYS A 362 16.43 29.91 -15.06
N SER A 363 15.28 30.38 -15.54
CA SER A 363 14.20 30.95 -14.72
C SER A 363 13.51 29.91 -13.85
N GLY A 364 13.59 28.62 -14.20
CA GLY A 364 12.75 27.56 -13.64
C GLY A 364 11.56 27.17 -14.54
N ASP A 365 11.35 27.89 -15.65
CA ASP A 365 10.31 27.55 -16.61
C ASP A 365 10.66 26.24 -17.36
N ALA A 366 9.64 25.52 -17.82
CA ALA A 366 9.81 24.31 -18.62
C ALA A 366 8.84 24.30 -19.80
N LYS A 367 9.33 23.92 -20.99
CA LYS A 367 8.56 23.83 -22.23
C LYS A 367 8.73 22.47 -22.88
N VAL A 368 7.62 21.85 -23.30
CA VAL A 368 7.63 20.62 -24.10
C VAL A 368 7.26 20.93 -25.55
N SER A 369 7.93 20.27 -26.50
CA SER A 369 7.61 20.33 -27.92
C SER A 369 7.63 18.92 -28.52
N TYR A 370 6.63 18.58 -29.34
CA TYR A 370 6.50 17.26 -29.98
C TYR A 370 6.69 17.37 -31.48
N PHE A 371 7.47 16.45 -32.04
CA PHE A 371 7.81 16.39 -33.45
C PHE A 371 7.35 15.07 -34.05
N GLY A 372 6.59 15.13 -35.14
CA GLY A 372 6.16 13.96 -35.91
C GLY A 372 6.97 13.80 -37.20
N ASN A 373 7.05 12.55 -37.67
CA ASN A 373 7.50 12.24 -39.02
C ASN A 373 6.29 12.21 -39.97
N GLU A 374 6.16 13.24 -40.82
CA GLU A 374 5.18 13.26 -41.92
C GLU A 374 5.94 13.31 -43.25
N ASN A 375 5.84 12.24 -44.06
CA ASN A 375 6.52 12.11 -45.36
C ASN A 375 8.04 12.36 -45.31
N ASN A 376 8.73 11.76 -44.34
CA ASN A 376 10.18 11.90 -44.12
C ASN A 376 10.64 13.34 -43.83
N LYS A 377 9.72 14.16 -43.31
CA LYS A 377 9.99 15.52 -42.84
C LYS A 377 9.54 15.66 -41.40
N GLU A 378 10.37 16.36 -40.64
CA GLU A 378 10.03 16.76 -39.27
C GLU A 378 8.92 17.81 -39.30
N LYS A 379 7.87 17.59 -38.51
CA LYS A 379 6.78 18.54 -38.29
C LYS A 379 6.59 18.78 -36.80
N LEU A 380 6.59 20.05 -36.38
CA LEU A 380 6.15 20.42 -35.03
C LEU A 380 4.65 20.19 -34.91
N LEU A 381 4.23 19.34 -33.97
CA LEU A 381 2.84 18.95 -33.76
C LEU A 381 2.17 19.70 -32.60
N PHE A 382 2.95 20.00 -31.57
CA PHE A 382 2.48 20.61 -30.33
C PHE A 382 3.66 21.24 -29.60
N GLU A 383 3.44 22.38 -28.98
CA GLU A 383 4.38 23.05 -28.08
C GLU A 383 3.61 23.69 -26.93
N ARG A 384 4.12 23.58 -25.71
CA ARG A 384 3.48 24.16 -24.52
C ARG A 384 4.47 24.41 -23.39
N GLU A 385 4.31 25.55 -22.71
CA GLU A 385 4.94 25.81 -21.41
C GLU A 385 4.18 25.05 -20.31
N ILE A 386 4.89 24.19 -19.58
CA ILE A 386 4.31 23.24 -18.61
C ILE A 386 4.66 23.58 -17.15
N ILE A 387 5.64 24.45 -16.92
CA ILE A 387 5.97 25.06 -15.62
C ILE A 387 6.28 26.54 -15.85
N LYS A 388 5.65 27.44 -15.07
CA LYS A 388 5.91 28.89 -15.02
C LYS A 388 6.50 29.27 -13.66
N ALA A 389 7.70 29.85 -13.63
CA ALA A 389 8.46 30.21 -12.42
C ALA A 389 7.92 31.46 -11.69
N LYS A 390 7.03 32.24 -12.33
CA LYS A 390 6.67 33.60 -11.90
C LYS A 390 5.68 33.75 -10.74
N GLU A 391 5.18 32.67 -10.12
CA GLU A 391 4.14 32.81 -9.07
C GLU A 391 4.66 33.00 -7.63
N ILE A 392 5.97 33.16 -7.41
CA ILE A 392 6.54 33.27 -6.05
C ILE A 392 7.34 34.57 -5.93
N ASN A 393 6.64 35.70 -5.83
CA ASN A 393 7.25 36.98 -5.49
C ASN A 393 6.66 37.46 -4.15
N TRP A 394 7.14 36.91 -3.04
CA TRP A 394 6.61 37.16 -1.68
C TRP A 394 7.24 38.36 -0.97
N ALA A 395 8.00 39.20 -1.67
CA ALA A 395 8.89 40.19 -1.06
C ALA A 395 8.46 41.65 -1.21
N ALA A 396 7.18 41.93 -1.49
CA ALA A 396 6.64 43.29 -1.35
C ALA A 396 5.99 43.42 0.04
N ASP A 397 6.56 44.30 0.88
CA ASP A 397 6.01 44.78 2.17
C ASP A 397 6.05 43.85 3.41
N ILE A 398 7.15 43.10 3.63
CA ILE A 398 7.35 42.39 4.91
C ILE A 398 8.00 43.32 5.96
N PRO A 399 7.39 43.52 7.14
CA PRO A 399 7.97 44.27 8.26
C PRO A 399 9.30 43.66 8.71
N ASN A 400 10.23 44.49 9.18
CA ASN A 400 11.53 44.03 9.68
C ASN A 400 11.81 44.48 11.12
N ASN A 401 10.77 44.90 11.84
CA ASN A 401 10.83 45.32 13.23
C ASN A 401 9.71 44.64 14.00
N PHE A 402 10.06 43.95 15.10
CA PHE A 402 9.14 43.12 15.87
C PHE A 402 9.36 43.35 17.38
N PRO A 403 8.32 43.25 18.22
CA PRO A 403 8.50 43.34 19.67
C PRO A 403 9.36 42.18 20.19
N PRO A 404 10.11 42.32 21.30
CA PRO A 404 11.00 41.28 21.80
C PRO A 404 10.27 40.02 22.32
N LYS A 405 8.99 40.17 22.68
CA LYS A 405 8.11 39.10 23.15
C LYS A 405 6.72 39.28 22.58
N ILE A 406 5.98 38.19 22.49
CA ILE A 406 4.58 38.17 22.09
C ILE A 406 3.82 37.13 22.92
N THR A 407 2.55 37.41 23.19
CA THR A 407 1.63 36.45 23.80
C THR A 407 0.74 35.87 22.71
N THR A 408 0.82 34.56 22.48
CA THR A 408 0.05 33.87 21.43
C THR A 408 -0.14 32.40 21.77
N SER A 409 -0.96 31.69 21.02
CA SER A 409 -1.28 30.27 21.21
C SER A 409 -0.98 29.45 19.95
N ILE A 410 -0.94 28.12 20.08
CA ILE A 410 -0.71 27.20 18.95
C ILE A 410 -1.95 27.18 18.05
N TYR A 411 -3.13 27.06 18.67
CA TYR A 411 -4.45 27.04 18.04
C TYR A 411 -5.26 28.27 18.48
N THR A 412 -6.22 28.67 17.65
CA THR A 412 -7.24 29.63 18.08
C THR A 412 -8.18 28.99 19.09
N GLU A 413 -8.87 29.81 19.89
CA GLU A 413 -9.85 29.32 20.87
C GLU A 413 -10.96 28.48 20.19
N GLU A 414 -11.45 28.93 19.03
CA GLU A 414 -12.46 28.24 18.22
C GLU A 414 -12.05 26.81 17.86
N MET A 415 -10.78 26.57 17.51
CA MET A 415 -10.29 25.23 17.15
C MET A 415 -10.41 24.23 18.32
N THR A 416 -10.29 24.72 19.55
CA THR A 416 -10.29 23.91 20.79
C THR A 416 -11.65 23.86 21.49
N ASN A 417 -12.58 24.75 21.14
CA ASN A 417 -13.90 24.77 21.73
C ASN A 417 -14.75 23.63 21.14
N LYS A 418 -15.21 22.71 22.01
CA LYS A 418 -16.00 21.52 21.64
C LYS A 418 -17.19 21.36 22.58
N SER A 419 -18.29 20.85 22.05
CA SER A 419 -19.50 20.55 22.80
C SER A 419 -19.27 19.45 23.85
N LEU A 420 -20.15 19.38 24.86
CA LEU A 420 -20.09 18.36 25.89
C LEU A 420 -20.19 16.94 25.31
N VAL A 421 -21.03 16.74 24.29
CA VAL A 421 -21.18 15.44 23.60
C VAL A 421 -19.88 15.03 22.91
N HIS A 422 -19.22 15.97 22.20
CA HIS A 422 -17.92 15.69 21.57
C HIS A 422 -16.88 15.30 22.60
N LYS A 423 -16.80 16.04 23.72
CA LYS A 423 -15.88 15.76 24.82
C LYS A 423 -16.16 14.42 25.52
N PHE A 424 -17.42 14.01 25.64
CA PHE A 424 -17.78 12.70 26.18
C PHE A 424 -17.33 11.55 25.26
N LEU A 425 -17.59 11.67 23.96
CA LEU A 425 -17.25 10.62 22.99
C LEU A 425 -15.74 10.54 22.72
N PHE A 426 -15.12 11.68 22.46
CA PHE A 426 -13.75 11.75 21.99
C PHE A 426 -12.74 12.14 23.05
N GLY A 427 -13.14 12.67 24.21
CA GLY A 427 -12.24 12.96 25.33
C GLY A 427 -12.03 14.46 25.55
N GLN A 428 -11.37 14.83 26.65
CA GLN A 428 -10.99 16.22 26.96
C GLN A 428 -9.58 16.56 26.45
N HIS A 429 -8.67 15.58 26.46
CA HIS A 429 -7.28 15.70 26.04
C HIS A 429 -6.54 16.88 26.71
N TYR A 430 -5.59 17.49 26.00
CA TYR A 430 -4.85 18.70 26.38
C TYR A 430 -5.27 19.94 25.59
N ARG A 431 -6.51 19.99 25.04
CA ARG A 431 -7.00 21.11 24.21
C ARG A 431 -6.73 22.49 24.80
N LYS A 432 -6.92 22.64 26.12
CA LYS A 432 -6.68 23.91 26.82
C LYS A 432 -5.26 24.46 26.60
N TYR A 433 -4.24 23.60 26.47
CA TYR A 433 -2.85 24.03 26.28
C TYR A 433 -2.53 24.45 24.84
N TYR A 434 -3.33 24.00 23.87
CA TYR A 434 -3.15 24.42 22.48
C TYR A 434 -3.70 25.83 22.23
N SER A 435 -4.79 26.20 22.89
CA SER A 435 -5.41 27.54 22.77
C SER A 435 -5.05 28.51 23.88
N MET A 436 -4.34 28.07 24.93
CA MET A 436 -3.86 28.97 25.97
C MET A 436 -2.78 29.90 25.43
N PRO A 437 -2.94 31.23 25.56
CA PRO A 437 -1.90 32.18 25.19
C PRO A 437 -0.69 32.01 26.11
N VAL A 438 0.49 31.85 25.51
CA VAL A 438 1.78 31.75 26.20
C VAL A 438 2.68 32.91 25.78
N GLU A 439 3.47 33.43 26.71
CA GLU A 439 4.50 34.42 26.38
C GLU A 439 5.71 33.73 25.73
N ALA A 440 6.01 34.05 24.47
CA ALA A 440 7.16 33.53 23.74
C ALA A 440 8.10 34.66 23.30
N LYS A 441 9.41 34.36 23.23
CA LYS A 441 10.41 35.27 22.67
C LYS A 441 10.21 35.35 21.15
N VAL A 442 10.19 36.57 20.61
CA VAL A 442 10.16 36.77 19.17
C VAL A 442 11.59 36.70 18.64
N ALA A 443 11.80 35.95 17.56
CA ALA A 443 13.11 35.78 16.97
C ALA A 443 13.06 35.84 15.43
N THR A 444 14.08 36.48 14.86
CA THR A 444 14.30 36.48 13.41
C THR A 444 15.34 35.43 13.04
N VAL A 445 15.18 34.77 11.89
CA VAL A 445 16.09 33.68 11.51
C VAL A 445 17.53 34.19 11.33
N ASP A 446 17.69 35.43 10.89
CA ASP A 446 18.98 36.10 10.71
C ASP A 446 19.66 36.54 12.02
N THR A 447 19.01 36.42 13.18
CA THR A 447 19.61 36.69 14.50
C THR A 447 19.82 35.43 15.34
N LEU A 448 18.99 34.40 15.13
CA LEU A 448 19.13 33.12 15.83
C LEU A 448 20.49 32.47 15.55
N MET A 449 21.14 31.93 16.59
CA MET A 449 22.38 31.14 16.51
C MET A 449 23.51 31.79 15.67
N GLY A 450 23.58 33.13 15.66
CA GLY A 450 24.59 33.88 14.88
C GLY A 450 24.19 34.17 13.42
N GLY A 451 22.95 33.86 13.03
CA GLY A 451 22.35 34.14 11.73
C GLY A 451 22.07 32.89 10.91
N LEU A 452 20.91 32.28 11.13
CA LEU A 452 20.44 31.11 10.39
C LEU A 452 19.95 31.48 8.98
N LYS A 453 20.28 30.63 8.02
CA LYS A 453 19.84 30.71 6.63
C LYS A 453 18.95 29.51 6.31
N PRO A 454 17.71 29.70 5.82
CA PRO A 454 16.88 28.62 5.30
C PRO A 454 17.59 27.85 4.18
N ILE A 455 17.46 26.52 4.21
CA ILE A 455 18.02 25.60 3.21
C ILE A 455 16.89 24.96 2.39
N ARG A 456 15.97 24.25 3.06
CA ARG A 456 14.86 23.52 2.44
C ARG A 456 13.80 23.15 3.45
N GLU A 457 12.60 22.89 2.96
CA GLU A 457 11.54 22.30 3.76
C GLU A 457 11.91 20.88 4.20
N GLY A 458 11.30 20.46 5.29
CA GLY A 458 11.40 19.12 5.83
C GLY A 458 10.18 18.82 6.67
N GLY A 459 10.27 17.71 7.41
CA GLY A 459 9.17 17.21 8.21
C GLY A 459 8.76 15.82 7.75
N GLY A 460 8.44 14.97 8.71
CA GLY A 460 7.95 13.62 8.43
C GLY A 460 6.45 13.63 8.12
N HIS A 461 5.80 12.52 8.44
CA HIS A 461 4.38 12.28 8.19
C HIS A 461 3.40 13.27 8.83
N GLN A 462 3.80 14.17 9.75
CA GLN A 462 2.87 15.10 10.42
C GLN A 462 3.47 16.50 10.69
N SER A 463 4.79 16.60 10.72
CA SER A 463 5.51 17.82 11.13
C SER A 463 5.76 18.71 9.92
N ILE A 464 5.59 20.02 10.08
CA ILE A 464 6.06 21.02 9.12
C ILE A 464 7.36 21.59 9.69
N SER A 465 8.48 21.41 9.00
CA SER A 465 9.76 21.95 9.48
C SER A 465 10.60 22.58 8.38
N LEU A 466 11.45 23.52 8.77
CA LEU A 466 12.41 24.17 7.90
C LEU A 466 13.81 23.82 8.38
N ARG A 467 14.64 23.27 7.48
CA ARG A 467 16.06 23.10 7.75
C ARG A 467 16.77 24.42 7.49
N MET A 468 17.62 24.81 8.43
CA MET A 468 18.40 26.04 8.35
C MET A 468 19.86 25.75 8.70
N SER A 469 20.78 26.60 8.25
CA SER A 469 22.21 26.49 8.57
C SER A 469 22.73 27.78 9.17
N ASP A 470 23.59 27.68 10.18
CA ASP A 470 24.32 28.82 10.74
C ASP A 470 25.53 29.21 9.84
N PRO A 471 26.24 30.32 10.14
CA PRO A 471 27.40 30.74 9.34
C PRO A 471 28.57 29.74 9.35
N LYS A 472 28.62 28.80 10.30
CA LYS A 472 29.62 27.73 10.39
C LYS A 472 29.19 26.47 9.62
N GLY A 473 28.00 26.45 9.02
CA GLY A 473 27.47 25.30 8.29
C GLY A 473 26.69 24.31 9.15
N ARG A 474 26.50 24.57 10.46
CA ARG A 474 25.78 23.67 11.38
C ARG A 474 24.28 23.76 11.15
N GLU A 475 23.60 22.62 11.08
CA GLU A 475 22.18 22.57 10.72
C GLU A 475 21.24 22.62 11.94
N TYR A 476 20.15 23.36 11.81
CA TYR A 476 19.09 23.47 12.80
C TYR A 476 17.75 23.18 12.14
N ILE A 477 16.79 22.75 12.95
CA ILE A 477 15.41 22.49 12.52
C ILE A 477 14.51 23.50 13.21
N MET A 478 13.74 24.26 12.43
CA MET A 478 12.61 25.05 12.92
C MET A 478 11.33 24.26 12.63
N ARG A 479 10.72 23.70 13.67
CA ARG A 479 9.52 22.86 13.59
C ARG A 479 8.31 23.64 14.10
N ALA A 480 7.24 23.72 13.31
CA ALA A 480 6.01 24.35 13.75
C ALA A 480 5.39 23.56 14.91
N MET A 481 4.93 24.25 15.97
CA MET A 481 4.19 23.62 17.07
C MET A 481 2.82 23.11 16.59
N LYS A 482 2.24 23.77 15.58
CA LYS A 482 1.02 23.34 14.90
C LYS A 482 1.36 22.22 13.90
N LYS A 483 0.87 21.01 14.18
CA LYS A 483 0.96 19.85 13.29
C LYS A 483 0.10 20.00 12.04
N SER A 484 0.37 19.20 11.00
CA SER A 484 -0.43 19.14 9.79
C SER A 484 -1.27 17.86 9.72
N ALA A 485 -2.58 18.02 9.88
CA ALA A 485 -3.54 16.92 9.74
C ALA A 485 -3.59 16.35 8.31
N THR A 486 -3.44 17.21 7.30
CA THR A 486 -3.50 16.80 5.90
C THR A 486 -2.24 16.04 5.46
N VAL A 487 -1.05 16.38 5.99
CA VAL A 487 0.18 15.61 5.73
C VAL A 487 0.05 14.19 6.30
N PHE A 488 -0.48 14.05 7.52
CA PHE A 488 -0.66 12.74 8.17
C PHE A 488 -1.62 11.81 7.47
N LEU A 489 -2.80 12.31 7.13
CA LEU A 489 -3.77 11.52 6.40
C LEU A 489 -3.17 11.00 5.09
N GLN A 490 -2.47 11.87 4.37
CA GLN A 490 -1.87 11.52 3.09
C GLN A 490 -0.76 10.46 3.21
N SER A 491 0.11 10.58 4.21
CA SER A 491 1.31 9.73 4.32
C SER A 491 1.07 8.42 5.07
N VAL A 492 0.12 8.39 6.02
CA VAL A 492 -0.12 7.23 6.88
C VAL A 492 -1.38 6.46 6.49
N ALA A 493 -2.49 7.15 6.22
CA ALA A 493 -3.78 6.50 5.97
C ALA A 493 -4.07 6.27 4.48
N PHE A 494 -3.60 7.15 3.60
CA PHE A 494 -3.96 7.17 2.18
C PHE A 494 -2.75 7.21 1.25
N LYS A 495 -1.86 6.22 1.41
CA LYS A 495 -0.63 6.09 0.64
C LYS A 495 -0.81 6.00 -0.88
N ASP A 496 -1.98 5.52 -1.34
CA ASP A 496 -2.28 5.23 -2.76
C ASP A 496 -3.34 6.15 -3.38
N GLN A 497 -3.74 7.20 -2.66
CA GLN A 497 -4.74 8.15 -3.15
C GLN A 497 -4.46 9.56 -2.60
N TYR A 498 -4.39 10.55 -3.49
CA TYR A 498 -4.40 11.94 -3.05
C TYR A 498 -5.73 12.28 -2.41
N ILE A 499 -5.65 12.86 -1.23
CA ILE A 499 -6.83 13.26 -0.48
C ILE A 499 -6.67 14.60 0.23
N VAL A 500 -5.50 15.24 0.22
CA VAL A 500 -5.28 16.51 0.95
C VAL A 500 -6.40 17.53 0.68
N ASN A 501 -6.72 17.78 -0.59
CA ASN A 501 -7.75 18.73 -1.00
C ASN A 501 -9.17 18.33 -0.55
N ASP A 502 -9.43 17.03 -0.36
CA ASP A 502 -10.73 16.53 0.11
C ASP A 502 -10.92 16.74 1.62
N PHE A 503 -9.83 16.98 2.35
CA PHE A 503 -9.78 17.08 3.80
C PHE A 503 -9.44 18.50 4.31
N GLU A 504 -8.97 19.43 3.48
CA GLU A 504 -8.81 20.83 3.91
C GLU A 504 -10.15 21.49 4.27
N LYS A 505 -10.16 22.23 5.40
CA LYS A 505 -11.34 22.93 5.98
C LYS A 505 -12.52 21.99 6.26
N THR A 506 -12.22 20.73 6.56
CA THR A 506 -13.23 19.70 6.84
C THR A 506 -13.36 19.42 8.33
N TYR A 507 -14.46 18.76 8.73
CA TYR A 507 -14.55 18.26 10.11
C TYR A 507 -13.46 17.22 10.37
N THR A 508 -13.04 16.42 9.38
CA THR A 508 -12.00 15.41 9.60
C THR A 508 -10.66 16.06 9.93
N GLU A 509 -10.29 17.11 9.22
CA GLU A 509 -9.10 17.89 9.55
C GLU A 509 -9.24 18.52 10.95
N ASN A 510 -10.40 19.10 11.28
CA ASN A 510 -10.67 19.61 12.63
C ASN A 510 -10.60 18.51 13.70
N PHE A 511 -11.09 17.31 13.41
CA PHE A 511 -11.00 16.14 14.28
C PHE A 511 -9.56 15.66 14.45
N LEU A 512 -8.72 15.79 13.43
CA LEU A 512 -7.30 15.46 13.56
C LEU A 512 -6.51 16.52 14.32
N PHE A 513 -6.81 17.80 14.12
CA PHE A 513 -6.29 18.84 15.01
C PHE A 513 -6.73 18.59 16.45
N ASP A 514 -7.98 18.19 16.66
CA ASP A 514 -8.50 17.74 17.95
C ASP A 514 -7.74 16.54 18.50
N PHE A 515 -7.52 15.52 17.66
CA PHE A 515 -6.77 14.32 17.99
C PHE A 515 -5.32 14.64 18.35
N TYR A 516 -4.65 15.56 17.67
CA TYR A 516 -3.29 15.97 18.04
C TYR A 516 -3.21 16.59 19.42
N THR A 517 -4.31 17.13 19.95
CA THR A 517 -4.34 17.60 21.33
C THR A 517 -4.30 16.48 22.37
N THR A 518 -4.33 15.20 21.97
CA THR A 518 -4.05 14.07 22.89
C THR A 518 -2.62 14.10 23.39
N SER A 519 -1.69 14.66 22.63
CA SER A 519 -0.28 14.80 23.02
C SER A 519 -0.08 16.13 23.74
N HIS A 520 0.81 16.18 24.73
CA HIS A 520 1.05 17.43 25.45
C HIS A 520 1.92 18.35 24.58
N PRO A 521 1.49 19.57 24.23
CA PRO A 521 2.14 20.37 23.18
C PRO A 521 3.58 20.76 23.54
N TYR A 522 3.90 20.86 24.83
CA TYR A 522 5.20 21.28 25.33
C TYR A 522 6.04 20.13 25.92
N ALA A 523 5.70 18.86 25.63
CA ALA A 523 6.38 17.71 26.22
C ALA A 523 7.89 17.65 25.93
N SER A 524 8.28 17.97 24.69
CA SER A 524 9.67 17.87 24.22
C SER A 524 10.64 18.76 25.02
N PHE A 525 10.19 19.91 25.53
CA PHE A 525 10.99 20.86 26.32
C PHE A 525 11.42 20.33 27.70
N VAL A 526 10.78 19.27 28.19
CA VAL A 526 11.09 18.66 29.49
C VAL A 526 12.13 17.55 29.35
N THR A 527 12.19 16.88 28.19
CA THR A 527 12.96 15.66 28.03
C THR A 527 14.48 15.85 28.04
N GLY A 528 14.98 17.00 27.57
CA GLY A 528 16.42 17.31 27.51
C GLY A 528 17.05 17.34 28.91
N SER A 529 16.51 18.17 29.81
CA SER A 529 17.06 18.30 31.17
C SER A 529 16.99 17.02 32.00
N MET A 530 16.01 16.13 31.75
CA MET A 530 16.01 14.80 32.38
C MET A 530 17.05 13.88 31.75
N SER A 531 17.30 14.00 30.44
CA SER A 531 18.32 13.22 29.72
C SER A 531 19.73 13.58 30.19
N ASP A 532 20.00 14.85 30.48
CA ASP A 532 21.26 15.34 31.08
C ASP A 532 21.61 14.58 32.38
N GLN A 533 20.65 14.40 33.29
CA GLN A 533 20.88 13.77 34.60
C GLN A 533 21.28 12.29 34.51
N ILE A 534 20.92 11.63 33.41
CA ILE A 534 21.20 10.20 33.17
C ILE A 534 22.22 9.99 32.03
N GLY A 535 22.85 11.07 31.57
CA GLY A 535 23.85 11.03 30.51
C GLY A 535 23.35 10.42 29.20
N LEU A 536 22.10 10.72 28.80
CA LEU A 536 21.57 10.37 27.49
C LEU A 536 21.79 11.52 26.51
N ALA A 537 22.21 11.24 25.28
CA ALA A 537 22.25 12.25 24.23
C ALA A 537 20.85 12.78 23.91
N HIS A 538 20.74 14.07 23.56
CA HIS A 538 19.47 14.72 23.23
C HIS A 538 19.67 16.00 22.42
N THR A 539 18.59 16.51 21.84
CA THR A 539 18.52 17.88 21.27
C THR A 539 18.09 18.89 22.34
N ASN A 540 18.28 20.18 22.07
CA ASN A 540 17.87 21.27 22.97
C ASN A 540 16.76 22.11 22.33
N PRO A 541 15.50 21.64 22.35
CA PRO A 541 14.40 22.40 21.79
C PRO A 541 14.15 23.70 22.58
N ILE A 542 14.01 24.81 21.87
CA ILE A 542 13.64 26.11 22.44
C ILE A 542 12.43 26.67 21.70
N LEU A 543 11.46 27.19 22.46
CA LEU A 543 10.23 27.80 21.92
C LEU A 543 10.48 29.25 21.51
N TYR A 544 10.15 29.57 20.26
CA TYR A 544 10.16 30.93 19.71
C TYR A 544 8.86 31.23 18.99
N TYR A 545 8.50 32.51 18.93
CA TYR A 545 7.61 33.01 17.89
C TYR A 545 8.46 33.57 16.75
N ILE A 546 8.25 33.07 15.53
CA ILE A 546 9.03 33.50 14.38
C ILE A 546 8.06 34.18 13.41
N PRO A 547 8.12 35.50 13.22
CA PRO A 547 7.25 36.22 12.30
C PRO A 547 7.66 35.96 10.86
N LYS A 548 6.74 36.24 9.92
CA LYS A 548 7.11 36.40 8.52
C LYS A 548 8.12 37.54 8.40
N GLN A 549 9.19 37.30 7.66
CA GLN A 549 10.38 38.15 7.67
C GLN A 549 11.19 37.98 6.38
N LYS A 550 12.00 38.98 6.03
CA LYS A 550 12.85 38.92 4.82
C LYS A 550 13.82 37.73 4.83
N GLY A 551 14.34 37.35 6.01
CA GLY A 551 15.27 36.23 6.18
C GLY A 551 14.73 34.86 5.76
N LEU A 552 13.39 34.67 5.76
CA LEU A 552 12.74 33.43 5.33
C LEU A 552 12.66 33.28 3.80
N LYS A 553 12.88 34.35 3.03
CA LYS A 553 12.85 34.33 1.55
C LYS A 553 11.59 33.66 0.98
N GLU A 554 11.73 32.69 0.07
CA GLU A 554 10.64 31.92 -0.54
C GLU A 554 9.81 31.10 0.47
N PHE A 555 10.40 30.74 1.62
CA PHE A 555 9.74 29.96 2.67
C PHE A 555 8.69 30.76 3.44
N ASN A 556 8.56 32.09 3.25
CA ASN A 556 7.45 32.89 3.80
C ASN A 556 6.04 32.40 3.34
N SER A 557 5.98 31.58 2.29
CA SER A 557 4.76 30.95 1.81
C SER A 557 4.20 29.91 2.80
N GLY A 558 5.07 29.12 3.42
CA GLY A 558 4.72 28.06 4.39
C GLY A 558 5.12 28.32 5.84
N PHE A 559 5.98 29.30 6.10
CA PHE A 559 6.58 29.57 7.41
C PHE A 559 6.42 31.04 7.84
N GLY A 560 6.42 31.26 9.15
CA GLY A 560 6.26 32.56 9.79
C GLY A 560 4.92 32.73 10.50
N ASP A 561 4.87 33.71 11.40
CA ASP A 561 3.72 34.13 12.22
C ASP A 561 3.16 33.04 13.15
N GLN A 562 4.00 32.11 13.60
CA GLN A 562 3.59 30.97 14.45
C GLN A 562 4.62 30.69 15.55
N LEU A 563 4.21 29.85 16.50
CA LEU A 563 5.12 29.24 17.47
C LEU A 563 5.91 28.11 16.82
N TYR A 564 7.22 28.15 16.98
CA TYR A 564 8.17 27.18 16.49
C TYR A 564 9.05 26.65 17.62
N MET A 565 9.32 25.36 17.58
CA MET A 565 10.42 24.73 18.29
C MET A 565 11.65 24.77 17.39
N VAL A 566 12.74 25.38 17.88
CA VAL A 566 14.03 25.39 17.18
C VAL A 566 15.01 24.52 17.97
N GLU A 567 15.61 23.56 17.28
CA GLU A 567 16.56 22.60 17.86
C GLU A 567 17.72 22.30 16.91
N GLU A 568 18.84 21.82 17.44
CA GLU A 568 19.96 21.30 16.66
C GLU A 568 19.50 20.10 15.83
N ARG A 569 19.97 19.99 14.58
CA ARG A 569 19.82 18.76 13.81
C ARG A 569 21.00 17.82 14.12
N PRO A 570 20.79 16.63 14.68
CA PRO A 570 21.87 15.68 14.87
C PRO A 570 22.34 15.16 13.51
N ALA A 571 23.49 15.65 13.07
CA ALA A 571 24.14 15.36 11.80
C ALA A 571 25.65 15.62 11.90
N ASP A 572 26.39 15.18 10.89
CA ASP A 572 27.86 15.28 10.74
C ASP A 572 28.43 16.72 10.82
N ASN A 573 27.58 17.74 10.79
CA ASN A 573 27.94 19.12 11.02
C ASN A 573 27.73 19.61 12.46
N HIS A 574 27.50 18.71 13.43
CA HIS A 574 27.38 19.00 14.87
C HIS A 574 28.28 18.09 15.74
N LEU A 575 29.47 17.75 15.26
CA LEU A 575 30.38 16.83 15.97
C LEU A 575 30.97 17.43 17.26
N ASP A 576 30.98 18.76 17.41
CA ASP A 576 31.45 19.48 18.60
C ASP A 576 30.35 19.69 19.66
N ALA A 577 29.12 19.25 19.38
CA ALA A 577 27.99 19.41 20.28
C ALA A 577 28.08 18.41 21.45
N LYS A 578 28.32 18.94 22.66
CA LYS A 578 28.44 18.14 23.90
C LYS A 578 27.23 17.27 24.18
N ASN A 579 26.02 17.75 23.89
CA ASN A 579 24.75 17.03 24.06
C ASN A 579 24.56 15.85 23.09
N PHE A 580 25.41 15.73 22.06
CA PHE A 580 25.51 14.55 21.20
C PHE A 580 26.67 13.63 21.56
N GLY A 581 27.45 13.98 22.59
CA GLY A 581 28.55 13.15 23.10
C GLY A 581 29.84 13.22 22.30
N ASN A 582 30.04 14.25 21.47
CA ASN A 582 31.22 14.48 20.63
C ASN A 582 31.66 13.27 19.75
N PRO A 583 30.78 12.74 18.88
CA PRO A 583 31.11 11.59 18.04
C PRO A 583 32.05 11.97 16.89
N THR A 584 32.65 10.99 16.23
CA THR A 584 33.46 11.21 15.02
C THR A 584 32.61 11.39 13.76
N ASP A 585 31.37 10.92 13.78
CA ASP A 585 30.36 11.08 12.73
C ASP A 585 28.94 10.93 13.32
N ILE A 586 27.90 11.41 12.63
CA ILE A 586 26.49 11.19 13.00
C ILE A 586 25.69 10.71 11.79
N ILE A 587 25.26 9.44 11.83
CA ILE A 587 24.60 8.78 10.70
C ILE A 587 23.13 8.43 10.96
N SER A 588 22.41 8.10 9.89
CA SER A 588 21.02 7.62 9.98
C SER A 588 20.95 6.16 10.43
N THR A 589 19.78 5.72 10.90
CA THR A 589 19.55 4.30 11.23
C THR A 589 19.75 3.38 10.03
N ASN A 590 19.37 3.82 8.82
CA ASN A 590 19.55 3.02 7.60
C ASN A 590 21.03 2.86 7.26
N ASP A 591 21.83 3.92 7.34
CA ASP A 591 23.27 3.86 7.09
C ASP A 591 23.99 3.02 8.16
N MET A 592 23.55 3.14 9.41
CA MET A 592 24.06 2.34 10.52
C MET A 592 23.77 0.85 10.32
N MET A 593 22.55 0.48 9.91
CA MET A 593 22.18 -0.90 9.56
C MET A 593 23.02 -1.46 8.41
N LYS A 594 23.25 -0.67 7.35
CA LYS A 594 24.16 -1.05 6.25
C LYS A 594 25.57 -1.32 6.78
N ASN A 595 26.06 -0.49 7.70
CA ASN A 595 27.36 -0.73 8.32
C ASN A 595 27.38 -1.99 9.19
N LEU A 596 26.34 -2.26 9.98
CA LEU A 596 26.23 -3.50 10.77
C LEU A 596 26.27 -4.76 9.91
N HIS A 597 25.66 -4.74 8.73
CA HIS A 597 25.74 -5.88 7.80
C HIS A 597 27.09 -5.91 7.07
N LYS A 598 27.71 -4.78 6.79
CA LYS A 598 28.95 -4.74 6.00
C LYS A 598 30.15 -5.44 6.66
N ASP A 599 30.31 -5.31 7.99
CA ASP A 599 31.53 -5.75 8.68
C ASP A 599 31.32 -5.95 10.19
N GLU A 600 31.95 -6.98 10.75
CA GLU A 600 31.88 -7.37 12.15
C GLU A 600 32.42 -6.30 13.13
N LYS A 601 33.23 -5.36 12.64
CA LYS A 601 33.78 -4.27 13.45
C LYS A 601 32.75 -3.23 13.89
N TYR A 602 31.59 -3.17 13.23
CA TYR A 602 30.53 -2.22 13.55
C TYR A 602 29.57 -2.80 14.59
N THR A 603 29.31 -2.04 15.66
CA THR A 603 28.48 -2.48 16.77
C THR A 603 27.63 -1.35 17.33
N VAL A 604 26.53 -1.70 18.01
CA VAL A 604 25.71 -0.74 18.77
C VAL A 604 26.08 -0.86 20.25
N ASP A 605 26.17 0.27 20.94
CA ASP A 605 26.24 0.29 22.41
C ASP A 605 24.87 -0.12 22.99
N GLU A 606 24.71 -1.43 23.23
CA GLU A 606 23.43 -1.99 23.68
C GLU A 606 22.98 -1.41 25.04
N LYS A 607 23.92 -1.03 25.93
CA LYS A 607 23.58 -0.46 27.24
C LYS A 607 23.02 0.95 27.11
N GLU A 608 23.66 1.79 26.29
CA GLU A 608 23.15 3.13 26.00
C GLU A 608 21.81 3.07 25.26
N TYR A 609 21.63 2.11 24.35
CA TYR A 609 20.34 1.87 23.69
C TYR A 609 19.25 1.45 24.68
N ILE A 610 19.51 0.48 25.56
CA ILE A 610 18.58 0.07 26.62
C ILE A 610 18.22 1.25 27.51
N LYS A 611 19.19 2.07 27.92
CA LYS A 611 18.96 3.26 28.75
C LYS A 611 18.00 4.25 28.05
N ALA A 612 18.21 4.49 26.75
CA ALA A 612 17.31 5.33 25.95
C ALA A 612 15.90 4.74 25.84
N ARG A 613 15.78 3.42 25.57
CA ARG A 613 14.48 2.72 25.50
C ARG A 613 13.74 2.76 26.83
N LEU A 614 14.42 2.56 27.96
CA LEU A 614 13.84 2.63 29.29
C LEU A 614 13.37 4.05 29.65
N PHE A 615 14.10 5.07 29.22
CA PHE A 615 13.64 6.45 29.36
C PHE A 615 12.37 6.72 28.54
N ASP A 616 12.26 6.16 27.33
CA ASP A 616 11.04 6.27 26.52
C ASP A 616 9.86 5.53 27.17
N ILE A 617 10.09 4.35 27.74
CA ILE A 617 9.10 3.66 28.58
C ILE A 617 8.73 4.52 29.78
N LEU A 618 9.68 5.17 30.45
CA LEU A 618 9.42 5.99 31.62
C LEU A 618 8.47 7.16 31.31
N ILE A 619 8.71 7.90 30.22
CA ILE A 619 7.86 9.03 29.79
C ILE A 619 6.61 8.61 29.00
N GLY A 620 6.50 7.32 28.65
CA GLY A 620 5.35 6.75 27.94
C GLY A 620 5.30 7.10 26.46
N ASP A 621 6.46 7.28 25.83
CA ASP A 621 6.56 7.57 24.40
C ASP A 621 6.49 6.27 23.59
N TRP A 622 5.44 6.14 22.78
CA TRP A 622 5.16 4.96 21.97
C TRP A 622 5.71 5.04 20.53
N ASP A 623 6.12 6.22 20.07
CA ASP A 623 6.41 6.50 18.65
C ASP A 623 7.92 6.46 18.38
N ARG A 624 8.47 5.25 18.34
CA ARG A 624 9.91 5.01 18.24
C ARG A 624 10.25 4.17 17.02
N HIS A 625 10.21 4.81 15.86
CA HIS A 625 10.60 4.27 14.56
C HIS A 625 12.00 4.77 14.12
N SER A 626 12.52 4.26 13.01
CA SER A 626 13.91 4.44 12.57
C SER A 626 14.37 5.90 12.38
N ASP A 627 13.51 6.83 11.95
CA ASP A 627 13.86 8.27 11.82
C ASP A 627 13.92 9.05 13.14
N GLN A 628 13.40 8.47 14.23
CA GLN A 628 13.50 9.04 15.59
C GLN A 628 14.87 8.84 16.23
N TRP A 629 15.81 8.26 15.48
CA TRP A 629 17.18 8.02 15.91
C TRP A 629 18.18 8.60 14.92
N ARG A 630 19.25 9.13 15.50
CA ARG A 630 20.55 9.29 14.85
C ARG A 630 21.58 8.54 15.65
N TRP A 631 22.73 8.27 15.06
CA TRP A 631 23.75 7.42 15.67
C TRP A 631 25.10 8.11 15.64
N GLY A 632 25.63 8.42 16.82
CA GLY A 632 26.99 8.93 16.97
C GLY A 632 28.01 7.81 16.79
N GLU A 633 28.95 7.99 15.88
CA GLU A 633 30.06 7.06 15.64
C GLU A 633 31.20 7.28 16.64
N TYR A 634 31.71 6.21 17.24
CA TYR A 634 32.89 6.23 18.11
C TYR A 634 33.88 5.14 17.71
N LYS A 635 35.13 5.53 17.47
CA LYS A 635 36.21 4.60 17.14
C LYS A 635 36.90 4.14 18.42
N ILE A 636 36.84 2.83 18.71
CA ILE A 636 37.45 2.20 19.89
C ILE A 636 38.36 1.07 19.41
N GLY A 637 39.66 1.36 19.31
CA GLY A 637 40.60 0.45 18.64
C GLY A 637 40.20 0.25 17.18
N ASP A 638 40.09 -1.00 16.75
CA ASP A 638 39.65 -1.37 15.39
C ASP A 638 38.12 -1.42 15.23
N LYS A 639 37.36 -1.25 16.32
CA LYS A 639 35.89 -1.29 16.30
C LYS A 639 35.28 0.10 16.17
N VAL A 640 34.10 0.13 15.55
CA VAL A 640 33.25 1.31 15.46
C VAL A 640 31.98 1.03 16.27
N VAL A 641 31.76 1.82 17.31
CA VAL A 641 30.62 1.69 18.22
C VAL A 641 29.66 2.84 18.00
N TYR A 642 28.40 2.52 17.72
CA TYR A 642 27.34 3.50 17.54
C TYR A 642 26.56 3.71 18.84
N LYS A 643 26.44 4.97 19.26
CA LYS A 643 25.59 5.36 20.39
C LYS A 643 24.33 6.08 19.89
N PRO A 644 23.16 5.80 20.48
CA PRO A 644 21.91 6.40 20.04
C PRO A 644 21.86 7.89 20.41
N ILE A 645 21.35 8.69 19.49
CA ILE A 645 20.94 10.08 19.68
C ILE A 645 19.44 10.13 19.39
N PRO A 646 18.59 9.92 20.41
CA PRO A 646 17.14 10.07 20.29
C PRO A 646 16.79 11.50 19.89
N ARG A 647 15.78 11.64 19.04
CA ARG A 647 15.17 12.92 18.71
C ARG A 647 13.65 12.82 18.76
N ASP A 648 12.99 13.98 18.82
CA ASP A 648 11.55 14.12 18.58
C ASP A 648 10.66 13.22 19.47
N ARG A 649 10.73 13.51 20.78
CA ARG A 649 9.93 12.89 21.84
C ARG A 649 8.58 13.58 22.05
N ASP A 650 7.83 13.83 20.98
CA ASP A 650 6.59 14.61 21.03
C ASP A 650 5.35 13.80 21.47
N GLN A 651 5.46 12.47 21.54
CA GLN A 651 4.42 11.56 22.05
C GLN A 651 4.59 11.20 23.54
N ALA A 652 5.41 11.95 24.28
CA ALA A 652 5.48 11.82 25.74
C ALA A 652 4.20 12.34 26.42
N PHE A 653 3.81 11.67 27.52
CA PHE A 653 2.66 12.06 28.37
C PHE A 653 1.28 12.09 27.67
N VAL A 654 1.09 11.33 26.59
CA VAL A 654 -0.17 11.30 25.82
C VAL A 654 -1.40 10.91 26.63
N LYS A 655 -2.55 11.49 26.26
CA LYS A 655 -3.85 11.30 26.92
C LYS A 655 -4.93 10.94 25.90
N TYR A 656 -5.19 9.65 25.74
CA TYR A 656 -6.38 9.15 25.03
C TYR A 656 -7.50 8.89 26.06
N ASP A 657 -8.54 9.72 26.02
CA ASP A 657 -9.74 9.66 26.87
C ASP A 657 -11.02 9.76 26.03
N GLY A 658 -12.20 9.77 26.66
CA GLY A 658 -13.49 9.71 25.96
C GLY A 658 -13.95 8.28 25.67
N ALA A 659 -15.26 8.06 25.68
CA ALA A 659 -15.85 6.72 25.61
C ALA A 659 -15.54 6.00 24.29
N LEU A 660 -15.74 6.69 23.15
CA LEU A 660 -15.54 6.12 21.83
C LEU A 660 -14.05 6.06 21.45
N LEU A 661 -13.29 7.14 21.69
CA LEU A 661 -11.87 7.14 21.35
C LEU A 661 -11.11 6.05 22.14
N SER A 662 -11.41 5.88 23.43
CA SER A 662 -10.80 4.82 24.24
C SER A 662 -11.10 3.41 23.69
N LEU A 663 -12.30 3.18 23.12
CA LEU A 663 -12.63 1.93 22.45
C LEU A 663 -11.82 1.75 21.15
N LEU A 664 -11.77 2.80 20.32
CA LEU A 664 -11.03 2.78 19.05
C LEU A 664 -9.52 2.55 19.24
N MET A 665 -8.95 3.06 20.35
CA MET A 665 -7.55 2.81 20.72
C MET A 665 -7.24 1.34 21.04
N ASN A 666 -8.25 0.45 21.10
CA ASN A 666 -8.02 -0.98 21.21
C ASN A 666 -7.96 -1.71 19.85
N ILE A 667 -8.20 -1.02 18.74
CA ILE A 667 -8.01 -1.59 17.38
C ILE A 667 -6.52 -1.93 17.18
N PRO A 668 -6.17 -3.09 16.58
CA PRO A 668 -4.80 -3.55 16.41
C PRO A 668 -3.81 -2.49 15.89
N ALA A 669 -4.23 -1.71 14.89
CA ALA A 669 -3.41 -0.68 14.29
C ALA A 669 -3.04 0.42 15.30
N LEU A 670 -3.96 0.81 16.19
CA LEU A 670 -3.81 1.92 17.14
C LEU A 670 -3.40 1.47 18.55
N ARG A 671 -3.44 0.17 18.86
CA ARG A 671 -3.28 -0.36 20.23
C ARG A 671 -1.98 0.03 20.95
N HIS A 672 -0.95 0.36 20.18
CA HIS A 672 0.34 0.82 20.68
C HIS A 672 0.33 2.26 21.22
N MET A 673 -0.64 3.07 20.79
CA MET A 673 -0.89 4.42 21.29
C MET A 673 -1.51 4.32 22.70
N ARG A 674 -0.67 4.22 23.72
CA ARG A 674 -1.10 4.00 25.12
C ARG A 674 -1.19 5.32 25.88
N THR A 675 -2.34 5.57 26.51
CA THR A 675 -2.51 6.67 27.47
C THR A 675 -1.46 6.58 28.58
N PHE A 676 -0.83 7.71 28.92
CA PHE A 676 0.14 7.84 29.99
C PHE A 676 -0.54 7.67 31.36
N LYS A 677 -0.23 6.55 32.02
CA LYS A 677 -0.73 6.16 33.35
C LYS A 677 0.42 6.00 34.33
N GLY A 678 0.15 6.20 35.62
CA GLY A 678 1.12 6.00 36.70
C GLY A 678 1.37 4.54 37.06
N ASP A 679 0.42 3.65 36.73
CA ASP A 679 0.43 2.22 37.02
C ASP A 679 -0.06 1.37 35.83
N LYS A 680 0.04 0.03 35.95
CA LYS A 680 -0.51 -0.98 35.01
C LYS A 680 -0.16 -0.74 33.55
N ILE A 681 1.11 -0.44 33.30
CA ILE A 681 1.64 -0.19 31.96
C ILE A 681 1.75 -1.51 31.21
N ASN A 682 1.28 -1.51 29.97
CA ASN A 682 1.48 -2.65 29.08
C ASN A 682 2.68 -2.36 28.18
N VAL A 683 3.88 -2.73 28.64
CA VAL A 683 5.14 -2.50 27.93
C VAL A 683 5.18 -3.20 26.58
N LYS A 684 4.49 -4.35 26.43
CA LYS A 684 4.35 -5.04 25.14
C LYS A 684 3.71 -4.14 24.09
N TRP A 685 2.54 -3.56 24.39
CA TRP A 685 1.87 -2.71 23.39
C TRP A 685 2.57 -1.36 23.22
N LEU A 686 3.09 -0.78 24.30
CA LEU A 686 3.87 0.46 24.22
C LEU A 686 5.12 0.30 23.33
N GLY A 687 5.80 -0.84 23.43
CA GLY A 687 6.98 -1.18 22.63
C GLY A 687 6.68 -1.82 21.27
N ARG A 688 5.43 -1.78 20.77
CA ARG A 688 5.10 -2.43 19.48
C ARG A 688 5.85 -1.83 18.30
N GLU A 689 5.93 -0.50 18.22
CA GLU A 689 6.60 0.21 17.12
C GLU A 689 8.12 -0.06 17.11
N PRO A 690 8.86 0.09 18.22
CA PRO A 690 10.29 -0.19 18.28
C PRO A 690 10.63 -1.69 18.29
N TYR A 691 9.67 -2.59 18.48
CA TYR A 691 9.91 -4.03 18.65
C TYR A 691 10.86 -4.65 17.62
N PRO A 692 10.70 -4.44 16.29
CA PRO A 692 11.57 -5.09 15.32
C PRO A 692 13.01 -4.57 15.37
N MET A 693 13.17 -3.28 15.64
CA MET A 693 14.47 -2.62 15.77
C MET A 693 15.18 -3.01 17.07
N ASP A 694 14.43 -3.11 18.19
CA ASP A 694 14.94 -3.59 19.47
C ASP A 694 15.49 -5.01 19.35
N LEU A 695 14.84 -5.89 18.58
CA LEU A 695 15.35 -7.24 18.27
C LEU A 695 16.62 -7.23 17.43
N ALA A 696 16.76 -6.28 16.49
CA ALA A 696 17.92 -6.19 15.61
C ALA A 696 19.17 -5.69 16.34
N PHE A 697 19.02 -4.73 17.26
CA PHE A 697 20.16 -4.10 17.93
C PHE A 697 20.63 -4.84 19.18
N LEU A 698 19.72 -5.44 19.95
CA LEU A 698 20.01 -6.05 21.25
C LEU A 698 20.44 -7.52 21.12
N ARG A 699 21.55 -7.72 20.40
CA ARG A 699 22.09 -9.04 20.04
C ARG A 699 22.55 -9.81 21.27
N THR A 700 23.22 -9.13 22.20
CA THR A 700 23.89 -9.76 23.35
C THR A 700 23.22 -9.50 24.69
N ALA A 701 22.39 -8.46 24.81
CA ALA A 701 21.76 -8.01 26.04
C ALA A 701 21.06 -9.11 26.83
N VAL A 702 21.27 -9.11 28.15
CA VAL A 702 20.59 -10.00 29.10
C VAL A 702 19.68 -9.21 30.03
N GLU A 703 18.82 -9.91 30.78
CA GLU A 703 17.88 -9.27 31.72
C GLU A 703 18.60 -8.34 32.70
N LYS A 704 19.81 -8.73 33.13
CA LYS A 704 20.63 -7.92 34.04
C LYS A 704 20.96 -6.55 33.46
N ASP A 705 21.27 -6.45 32.16
CA ASP A 705 21.57 -5.15 31.53
C ASP A 705 20.36 -4.22 31.59
N TRP A 706 19.15 -4.77 31.36
CA TRP A 706 17.89 -4.04 31.48
C TRP A 706 17.61 -3.55 32.90
N THR A 707 17.75 -4.44 33.89
CA THR A 707 17.52 -4.07 35.29
C THR A 707 18.59 -3.11 35.83
N ASP A 708 19.84 -3.26 35.40
CA ASP A 708 20.94 -2.37 35.78
C ASP A 708 20.71 -0.95 35.23
N GLN A 709 20.34 -0.81 33.95
CA GLN A 709 20.03 0.50 33.37
C GLN A 709 18.77 1.12 33.98
N ALA A 710 17.76 0.31 34.29
CA ALA A 710 16.56 0.79 34.99
C ALA A 710 16.89 1.32 36.39
N LYS A 711 17.73 0.59 37.13
CA LYS A 711 18.24 1.01 38.45
C LYS A 711 19.08 2.28 38.34
N TYR A 712 19.96 2.36 37.34
CA TYR A 712 20.75 3.56 37.08
C TYR A 712 19.86 4.81 36.88
N ILE A 713 18.80 4.71 36.08
CA ILE A 713 17.83 5.80 35.90
C ILE A 713 17.13 6.14 37.23
N GLN A 714 16.73 5.14 38.01
CA GLN A 714 16.09 5.37 39.31
C GLN A 714 16.98 6.13 40.29
N GLU A 715 18.28 5.82 40.31
CA GLU A 715 19.26 6.40 41.23
C GLU A 715 19.76 7.78 40.81
N ASN A 716 19.82 8.06 39.49
CA ASN A 716 20.39 9.30 38.97
C ASN A 716 19.35 10.34 38.52
N LEU A 717 18.08 9.95 38.32
CA LEU A 717 17.00 10.90 38.05
C LEU A 717 16.19 11.12 39.33
N SER A 718 16.50 12.15 40.11
CA SER A 718 15.80 12.44 41.36
C SER A 718 14.39 13.02 41.12
N ASP A 719 13.56 13.07 42.16
CA ASP A 719 12.25 13.72 42.07
C ASP A 719 12.39 15.24 41.87
N ALA A 720 13.45 15.85 42.40
CA ALA A 720 13.77 17.25 42.21
C ALA A 720 14.19 17.56 40.77
N ASP A 721 14.93 16.64 40.13
CA ASP A 721 15.30 16.77 38.71
C ASP A 721 14.08 16.72 37.80
N ILE A 722 13.14 15.81 38.09
CA ILE A 722 11.84 15.77 37.42
C ILE A 722 11.13 17.11 37.60
N ASP A 723 11.00 17.61 38.83
CA ASP A 723 10.31 18.87 39.09
C ASP A 723 10.98 20.07 38.40
N ALA A 724 12.32 20.08 38.33
CA ALA A 724 13.10 21.10 37.65
C ALA A 724 12.89 21.06 36.13
N ALA A 725 12.87 19.87 35.51
CA ALA A 725 12.71 19.73 34.06
C ALA A 725 11.38 20.30 33.56
N PHE A 726 10.29 20.17 34.33
CA PHE A 726 8.98 20.74 33.96
C PHE A 726 8.95 22.28 33.99
N LYS A 727 9.93 22.94 34.61
CA LYS A 727 10.05 24.41 34.57
C LYS A 727 10.41 24.96 33.19
N ASN A 728 10.89 24.10 32.28
CA ASN A 728 11.18 24.46 30.89
C ASN A 728 9.92 24.62 30.03
N MET A 729 8.76 24.15 30.50
CA MET A 729 7.48 24.46 29.86
C MET A 729 7.11 25.95 30.09
N PRO A 730 6.30 26.57 29.22
CA PRO A 730 5.75 27.90 29.49
C PRO A 730 5.10 27.99 30.87
N LYS A 731 5.32 29.07 31.62
CA LYS A 731 4.81 29.21 33.00
C LYS A 731 3.29 29.06 33.08
N GLU A 732 2.58 29.48 32.02
CA GLU A 732 1.13 29.48 31.92
C GLU A 732 0.55 28.06 31.88
N VAL A 733 1.32 27.05 31.44
CA VAL A 733 0.85 25.66 31.34
C VAL A 733 1.20 24.81 32.57
N GLN A 734 1.97 25.34 33.52
CA GLN A 734 2.43 24.63 34.72
C GLN A 734 1.34 24.62 35.81
N ASP A 735 0.25 23.90 35.55
CA ASP A 735 -0.90 23.77 36.45
C ASP A 735 -1.02 22.35 37.07
N GLU A 736 -2.15 22.10 37.74
CA GLU A 736 -2.49 20.82 38.40
C GLU A 736 -2.33 19.59 37.50
N THR A 737 -2.55 19.72 36.19
CA THR A 737 -2.40 18.60 35.25
C THR A 737 -0.92 18.26 35.06
N VAL A 738 -0.04 19.26 35.04
CA VAL A 738 1.42 19.04 35.01
C VAL A 738 1.86 18.36 36.31
N ASP A 739 1.28 18.72 37.45
CA ASP A 739 1.56 18.05 38.72
C ASP A 739 1.07 16.59 38.73
N GLU A 740 -0.08 16.30 38.11
CA GLU A 740 -0.54 14.92 37.90
C GLU A 740 0.43 14.13 37.01
N ILE A 741 0.97 14.73 35.94
CA ILE A 741 1.97 14.11 35.06
C ILE A 741 3.25 13.81 35.86
N LYS A 742 3.75 14.75 36.66
CA LYS A 742 4.93 14.56 37.53
C LYS A 742 4.70 13.39 38.51
N GLN A 743 3.54 13.34 39.16
CA GLN A 743 3.20 12.26 40.09
C GLN A 743 3.18 10.89 39.38
N LYS A 744 2.55 10.80 38.20
CA LYS A 744 2.56 9.58 37.39
C LYS A 744 3.98 9.20 36.99
N LEU A 745 4.80 10.14 36.54
CA LEU A 745 6.20 9.90 36.17
C LEU A 745 7.03 9.36 37.34
N LYS A 746 6.89 9.97 38.52
CA LYS A 746 7.54 9.51 39.77
C LYS A 746 7.07 8.10 40.15
N SER A 747 5.78 7.80 40.00
CA SER A 747 5.24 6.44 40.19
C SER A 747 5.85 5.43 39.21
N ARG A 748 5.92 5.78 37.93
CA ARG A 748 6.54 4.92 36.89
C ARG A 748 8.00 4.65 37.16
N LYS A 749 8.75 5.67 37.61
CA LYS A 749 10.16 5.55 37.98
C LYS A 749 10.35 4.47 39.04
N LYS A 750 9.49 4.40 40.07
CA LYS A 750 9.58 3.37 41.12
C LYS A 750 9.49 1.94 40.59
N ASP A 751 8.65 1.71 39.58
CA ASP A 751 8.43 0.39 38.98
C ASP A 751 9.32 0.11 37.74
N LEU A 752 10.28 0.98 37.41
CA LEU A 752 11.02 0.89 36.15
C LEU A 752 11.78 -0.44 35.96
N GLN A 753 12.37 -1.00 37.01
CA GLN A 753 13.03 -2.32 36.95
C GLN A 753 12.03 -3.44 36.58
N LYS A 754 10.80 -3.38 37.10
CA LYS A 754 9.74 -4.34 36.75
C LYS A 754 9.38 -4.22 35.27
N TYR A 755 9.19 -3.00 34.77
CA TYR A 755 8.92 -2.76 33.35
C TYR A 755 10.06 -3.21 32.44
N ALA A 756 11.31 -3.08 32.90
CA ALA A 756 12.50 -3.56 32.22
C ALA A 756 12.48 -5.08 32.05
N SER A 757 12.25 -5.84 33.13
CA SER A 757 12.11 -7.31 33.08
C SER A 757 10.92 -7.76 32.22
N GLU A 758 9.75 -7.13 32.37
CA GLU A 758 8.57 -7.46 31.56
C GLU A 758 8.82 -7.25 30.06
N TYR A 759 9.52 -6.18 29.68
CA TYR A 759 9.84 -5.91 28.28
C TYR A 759 10.94 -6.83 27.75
N PHE A 760 11.96 -7.14 28.56
CA PHE A 760 12.96 -8.16 28.23
C PHE A 760 12.32 -9.52 27.92
N ASP A 761 11.28 -9.91 28.66
CA ASP A 761 10.53 -11.15 28.40
C ASP A 761 9.79 -11.12 27.07
N VAL A 762 9.27 -9.94 26.67
CA VAL A 762 8.64 -9.74 25.35
C VAL A 762 9.66 -9.93 24.23
N LEU A 763 10.85 -9.33 24.36
CA LEU A 763 11.94 -9.44 23.39
C LEU A 763 12.48 -10.87 23.31
N SER A 764 12.71 -11.51 24.46
CA SER A 764 13.32 -12.84 24.56
C SER A 764 12.47 -13.97 23.98
N ARG A 765 11.17 -13.73 23.72
CA ARG A 765 10.26 -14.73 23.14
C ARG A 765 10.65 -15.14 21.71
N THR A 766 11.19 -14.19 20.94
CA THR A 766 11.74 -14.41 19.59
C THR A 766 13.08 -13.73 19.51
N VAL A 767 14.15 -14.52 19.41
CA VAL A 767 15.51 -13.99 19.28
C VAL A 767 15.91 -14.00 17.80
N MET A 768 16.44 -12.88 17.32
CA MET A 768 16.96 -12.73 15.97
C MET A 768 18.47 -12.52 16.03
N ILE A 769 19.21 -13.23 15.19
CA ILE A 769 20.65 -13.11 15.02
C ILE A 769 20.88 -12.97 13.52
N ALA A 770 21.61 -11.93 13.12
CA ALA A 770 22.04 -11.73 11.74
C ALA A 770 23.57 -11.64 11.71
N GLY A 771 24.16 -12.24 10.68
CA GLY A 771 25.57 -12.09 10.33
C GLY A 771 25.86 -10.77 9.62
N THR A 772 26.80 -10.85 8.69
CA THR A 772 27.31 -9.78 7.83
C THR A 772 27.23 -10.22 6.36
N ASP A 773 27.42 -9.31 5.42
CA ASP A 773 27.44 -9.58 3.98
C ASP A 773 28.77 -10.26 3.54
N LYS A 774 29.41 -10.99 4.45
CA LYS A 774 30.69 -11.64 4.26
C LYS A 774 30.63 -13.00 4.97
N LYS A 775 31.54 -13.94 4.65
CA LYS A 775 31.60 -15.30 5.29
C LYS A 775 31.55 -15.37 6.82
N ASP A 776 30.41 -15.76 7.37
CA ASP A 776 30.21 -15.96 8.80
C ASP A 776 29.92 -17.42 9.14
N LYS A 777 30.17 -17.75 10.42
CA LYS A 777 29.95 -19.09 10.97
C LYS A 777 29.14 -19.01 12.26
N PHE A 778 28.07 -19.78 12.32
CA PHE A 778 27.18 -19.87 13.47
C PHE A 778 27.29 -21.25 14.11
N VAL A 779 27.72 -21.32 15.37
CA VAL A 779 27.80 -22.58 16.12
C VAL A 779 26.72 -22.60 17.21
N ILE A 780 25.74 -23.49 17.07
CA ILE A 780 24.59 -23.65 17.94
C ILE A 780 24.80 -24.91 18.81
N ASN A 781 25.16 -24.70 20.07
CA ASN A 781 25.55 -25.73 21.02
C ASN A 781 24.40 -26.14 21.96
N HIS A 782 23.98 -27.40 21.87
CA HIS A 782 23.02 -28.05 22.75
C HIS A 782 23.73 -28.84 23.87
N ASN A 783 24.59 -28.16 24.63
CA ASN A 783 25.41 -28.78 25.67
C ASN A 783 24.74 -28.79 27.05
N ALA A 784 23.76 -27.91 27.29
CA ALA A 784 23.05 -27.79 28.55
C ALA A 784 21.54 -28.06 28.41
N LYS A 785 20.92 -28.64 29.44
CA LYS A 785 19.49 -28.97 29.44
C LYS A 785 18.66 -27.68 29.40
N LYS A 786 17.66 -27.60 28.49
CA LYS A 786 16.76 -26.44 28.32
C LYS A 786 17.46 -25.11 27.96
N SER A 787 18.72 -25.16 27.53
CA SER A 787 19.52 -23.98 27.16
C SER A 787 20.27 -24.25 25.87
N ILE A 788 20.45 -23.21 25.06
CA ILE A 788 21.23 -23.24 23.82
C ILE A 788 22.22 -22.08 23.87
N GLU A 789 23.49 -22.38 23.62
CA GLU A 789 24.53 -21.37 23.40
C GLU A 789 24.74 -21.21 21.89
N ILE A 790 24.78 -19.96 21.42
CA ILE A 790 25.04 -19.59 20.03
C ILE A 790 26.33 -18.80 19.99
N GLN A 791 27.28 -19.22 19.17
CA GLN A 791 28.51 -18.50 18.89
C GLN A 791 28.42 -17.96 17.46
N VAL A 792 28.71 -16.67 17.29
CA VAL A 792 28.81 -16.02 15.97
C VAL A 792 30.29 -15.74 15.72
N LEU A 793 30.84 -16.33 14.67
CA LEU A 793 32.23 -16.24 14.29
C LEU A 793 32.38 -15.66 12.89
N ARG A 794 33.46 -14.91 12.70
CA ARG A 794 33.88 -14.36 11.44
C ARG A 794 34.92 -15.28 10.81
N MET A 795 34.69 -15.74 9.58
CA MET A 795 35.67 -16.58 8.89
C MET A 795 36.71 -15.71 8.17
N LYS A 796 37.99 -15.84 8.56
CA LYS A 796 39.15 -15.18 7.96
C LYS A 796 40.15 -16.20 7.44
N LYS A 797 41.12 -15.76 6.63
CA LYS A 797 42.17 -16.64 6.06
C LYS A 797 43.04 -17.29 7.15
N ASP A 798 43.26 -16.58 8.25
CA ASP A 798 44.16 -16.99 9.33
C ASP A 798 43.43 -17.74 10.47
N GLY A 799 42.12 -17.96 10.34
CA GLY A 799 41.28 -18.66 11.31
C GLY A 799 39.90 -18.03 11.53
N ASP A 800 39.05 -18.72 12.30
CA ASP A 800 37.74 -18.22 12.74
C ASP A 800 37.93 -17.26 13.94
N GLU A 801 37.37 -16.06 13.87
CA GLU A 801 37.39 -15.06 14.96
C GLU A 801 36.02 -15.00 15.65
N LEU A 802 35.95 -15.22 16.96
CA LEU A 802 34.71 -15.11 17.72
C LEU A 802 34.25 -13.64 17.80
N VAL A 803 33.06 -13.34 17.27
CA VAL A 803 32.46 -12.00 17.36
C VAL A 803 31.72 -11.83 18.69
N TYR A 804 30.81 -12.75 19.02
CA TYR A 804 30.11 -12.79 20.30
C TYR A 804 29.42 -14.15 20.55
N THR A 805 28.95 -14.34 21.80
CA THR A 805 28.14 -15.48 22.23
C THR A 805 26.80 -15.02 22.77
N LYS A 806 25.73 -15.79 22.53
CA LYS A 806 24.40 -15.59 23.09
C LYS A 806 23.86 -16.89 23.68
N THR A 807 23.24 -16.82 24.85
CA THR A 807 22.53 -17.96 25.45
C THR A 807 21.02 -17.70 25.48
N VAL A 808 20.23 -18.71 25.12
CA VAL A 808 18.76 -18.67 25.15
C VAL A 808 18.20 -19.89 25.88
N THR A 809 17.03 -19.75 26.50
CA THR A 809 16.43 -20.81 27.33
C THR A 809 15.00 -21.15 26.90
N ASP A 810 14.56 -22.40 27.13
CA ASP A 810 13.21 -22.87 26.81
C ASP A 810 12.10 -22.09 27.54
N GLU A 811 12.44 -21.52 28.70
CA GLU A 811 11.54 -20.74 29.54
C GLU A 811 11.13 -19.45 28.82
N LYS A 812 12.12 -18.66 28.40
CA LYS A 812 11.92 -17.33 27.81
C LYS A 812 11.72 -17.38 26.30
N THR A 813 12.45 -18.25 25.59
CA THR A 813 12.52 -18.23 24.12
C THR A 813 11.67 -19.33 23.48
N LYS A 814 10.95 -18.97 22.40
CA LYS A 814 10.15 -19.91 21.60
C LYS A 814 10.66 -20.03 20.16
N ASN A 815 11.17 -18.94 19.59
CA ASN A 815 11.73 -18.92 18.25
C ASN A 815 13.15 -18.33 18.28
N LEU A 816 14.06 -18.95 17.52
CA LEU A 816 15.39 -18.44 17.24
C LEU A 816 15.55 -18.37 15.72
N TRP A 817 15.82 -17.19 15.17
CA TRP A 817 16.06 -16.96 13.74
C TRP A 817 17.50 -16.51 13.56
N ILE A 818 18.27 -17.25 12.78
CA ILE A 818 19.68 -16.98 12.50
C ILE A 818 19.80 -16.77 10.99
N TYR A 819 20.24 -15.59 10.58
CA TYR A 819 20.41 -15.19 9.19
C TYR A 819 21.90 -15.09 8.84
N GLY A 820 22.31 -15.76 7.75
CA GLY A 820 23.65 -15.66 7.17
C GLY A 820 23.88 -14.33 6.46
N LEU A 821 22.88 -13.88 5.69
CA LEU A 821 22.89 -12.71 4.79
C LEU A 821 23.51 -12.96 3.42
N ASP A 822 24.82 -12.80 3.24
CA ASP A 822 25.49 -12.91 1.93
C ASP A 822 26.88 -13.56 2.07
N ASP A 823 27.50 -13.91 0.95
CA ASP A 823 28.71 -14.76 0.87
C ASP A 823 28.44 -16.21 1.35
N ASN A 824 29.48 -17.04 1.43
CA ASN A 824 29.34 -18.45 1.76
C ASN A 824 29.43 -18.66 3.28
N ASP A 825 28.27 -18.82 3.93
CA ASP A 825 28.17 -18.97 5.38
C ASP A 825 28.15 -20.44 5.84
N VAL A 826 28.47 -20.65 7.13
CA VAL A 826 28.50 -21.98 7.75
C VAL A 826 27.61 -22.03 8.99
N PHE A 827 26.64 -22.93 9.01
CA PHE A 827 25.79 -23.20 10.17
C PHE A 827 26.13 -24.56 10.78
N GLU A 828 26.51 -24.59 12.06
CA GLU A 828 26.81 -25.80 12.81
C GLU A 828 25.84 -25.98 13.99
N VAL A 829 25.12 -27.10 14.07
CA VAL A 829 24.27 -27.43 15.23
C VAL A 829 24.82 -28.69 15.89
N LYS A 830 25.31 -28.56 17.11
CA LYS A 830 26.04 -29.62 17.85
C LYS A 830 25.41 -29.92 19.21
N GLY A 831 25.80 -31.06 19.77
CA GLY A 831 25.38 -31.49 21.11
C GLY A 831 24.03 -32.22 21.14
N ASN A 832 23.79 -32.98 22.21
CA ASN A 832 22.68 -33.95 22.28
C ASN A 832 21.54 -33.56 23.24
N GLN A 833 21.62 -32.40 23.91
CA GLN A 833 20.58 -31.97 24.82
C GLN A 833 19.28 -31.56 24.09
N LYS A 834 18.17 -31.73 24.79
CA LYS A 834 16.81 -31.47 24.27
C LYS A 834 16.40 -30.02 24.58
N SER A 835 15.91 -29.30 23.55
CA SER A 835 15.28 -27.97 23.67
C SER A 835 13.92 -27.94 22.95
N ASN A 836 13.03 -27.08 23.43
CA ASN A 836 11.74 -26.78 22.81
C ASN A 836 11.78 -25.55 21.89
N ILE A 837 12.90 -24.84 21.83
CA ILE A 837 13.09 -23.67 20.95
C ILE A 837 13.04 -24.12 19.49
N LYS A 838 12.31 -23.38 18.66
CA LYS A 838 12.24 -23.60 17.22
C LYS A 838 13.33 -22.78 16.54
N ILE A 839 14.34 -23.46 16.01
CA ILE A 839 15.52 -22.85 15.38
C ILE A 839 15.30 -22.77 13.88
N ARG A 840 15.55 -21.60 13.32
CA ARG A 840 15.54 -21.37 11.87
C ARG A 840 16.90 -20.87 11.48
N LEU A 841 17.52 -21.56 10.54
CA LEU A 841 18.76 -21.18 9.88
C LEU A 841 18.34 -20.68 8.50
N ILE A 842 18.64 -19.42 8.20
CA ILE A 842 18.26 -18.75 6.96
C ILE A 842 19.57 -18.38 6.27
N GLY A 843 19.80 -18.99 5.11
CA GLY A 843 20.96 -18.70 4.28
C GLY A 843 20.89 -17.34 3.59
N GLY A 844 21.80 -17.15 2.65
CA GLY A 844 21.94 -15.95 1.83
C GLY A 844 21.65 -16.17 0.36
N GLN A 845 22.17 -15.28 -0.49
CA GLN A 845 22.08 -15.40 -1.94
C GLN A 845 23.17 -16.31 -2.54
N ASN A 846 24.12 -16.76 -1.72
CA ASN A 846 25.32 -17.48 -2.11
C ASN A 846 25.30 -18.93 -1.61
N ASN A 847 26.44 -19.62 -1.63
CA ASN A 847 26.52 -21.05 -1.39
C ASN A 847 26.86 -21.34 0.08
N ASP A 848 25.85 -21.75 0.84
CA ASP A 848 25.96 -21.98 2.29
C ASP A 848 26.21 -23.45 2.64
N THR A 849 26.79 -23.67 3.83
CA THR A 849 27.07 -25.01 4.39
C THR A 849 26.31 -25.22 5.70
N TYR A 850 25.55 -26.31 5.77
CA TYR A 850 24.76 -26.69 6.94
C TYR A 850 25.25 -28.01 7.53
N ASN A 851 25.86 -27.97 8.72
CA ASN A 851 26.34 -29.11 9.49
C ASN A 851 25.48 -29.30 10.75
N ILE A 852 24.42 -30.10 10.67
CA ILE A 852 23.40 -30.22 11.71
C ILE A 852 23.46 -31.62 12.32
N GLU A 853 24.17 -31.80 13.44
CA GLU A 853 24.23 -33.08 14.18
C GLU A 853 22.97 -33.31 15.02
N ASN A 854 22.27 -32.25 15.42
CA ASN A 854 21.02 -32.32 16.17
C ASN A 854 19.91 -31.55 15.44
N GLY A 855 19.12 -32.28 14.64
CA GLY A 855 18.08 -31.69 13.79
C GLY A 855 16.77 -31.38 14.51
N ARG A 856 16.66 -31.65 15.81
CA ARG A 856 15.38 -31.51 16.52
C ARG A 856 14.91 -30.05 16.56
N LYS A 857 13.75 -29.78 15.95
CA LYS A 857 13.16 -28.43 15.82
C LYS A 857 14.05 -27.43 15.06
N VAL A 858 15.01 -27.91 14.28
CA VAL A 858 15.80 -27.10 13.36
C VAL A 858 15.14 -27.12 11.98
N ILE A 859 15.00 -25.94 11.38
CA ILE A 859 14.51 -25.78 10.01
C ILE A 859 15.51 -24.92 9.23
N VAL A 860 15.99 -25.42 8.11
CA VAL A 860 16.85 -24.69 7.17
C VAL A 860 16.00 -24.04 6.08
N TYR A 861 16.24 -22.76 5.83
CA TYR A 861 15.63 -21.93 4.80
C TYR A 861 16.69 -21.42 3.85
N ASP A 862 16.47 -21.61 2.55
CA ASP A 862 17.40 -21.16 1.53
C ASP A 862 16.75 -21.12 0.14
N PHE A 863 17.43 -20.53 -0.83
CA PHE A 863 17.00 -20.55 -2.23
C PHE A 863 17.09 -21.95 -2.82
N LYS A 864 16.05 -22.35 -3.56
CA LYS A 864 16.00 -23.67 -4.20
C LYS A 864 16.92 -23.70 -5.43
N SER A 865 17.09 -22.57 -6.11
CA SER A 865 17.90 -22.43 -7.31
C SER A 865 19.40 -22.31 -7.05
N LYS A 866 19.86 -22.33 -5.79
CA LYS A 866 21.25 -22.17 -5.39
C LYS A 866 21.85 -23.49 -4.91
N GLU A 867 23.15 -23.67 -5.10
CA GLU A 867 23.86 -24.90 -4.75
C GLU A 867 24.47 -24.79 -3.35
N ASN A 868 23.86 -25.44 -2.36
CA ASN A 868 24.30 -25.43 -0.97
C ASN A 868 24.72 -26.83 -0.49
N THR A 869 25.55 -26.88 0.56
CA THR A 869 26.03 -28.13 1.16
C THR A 869 25.20 -28.48 2.40
N TYR A 870 24.62 -29.68 2.44
CA TYR A 870 23.72 -30.13 3.50
C TYR A 870 24.19 -31.43 4.16
N ASN A 871 24.75 -31.32 5.36
CA ASN A 871 25.11 -32.44 6.24
C ASN A 871 24.14 -32.46 7.44
N LEU A 872 22.98 -33.12 7.28
CA LEU A 872 21.85 -32.97 8.21
C LEU A 872 21.49 -34.27 8.94
N ASP A 873 21.27 -34.18 10.26
CA ASP A 873 20.55 -35.17 11.05
C ASP A 873 19.14 -35.37 10.49
N ASN A 874 18.62 -36.61 10.58
CA ASN A 874 17.36 -37.00 9.96
C ASN A 874 16.12 -36.29 10.53
N LYS A 875 16.22 -35.60 11.69
CA LYS A 875 15.12 -34.82 12.27
C LYS A 875 15.10 -33.37 11.80
N ALA A 876 16.18 -32.89 11.16
CA ALA A 876 16.22 -31.55 10.59
C ALA A 876 15.24 -31.46 9.43
N LYS A 877 14.62 -30.29 9.26
CA LYS A 877 13.75 -30.01 8.11
C LYS A 877 14.40 -29.00 7.20
N THR A 878 14.28 -29.17 5.90
CA THR A 878 14.64 -28.16 4.90
C THR A 878 13.38 -27.57 4.28
N GLN A 879 13.43 -26.27 3.97
CA GLN A 879 12.39 -25.55 3.24
C GLN A 879 13.06 -24.66 2.19
N LEU A 880 13.54 -25.30 1.11
CA LEU A 880 14.18 -24.63 -0.01
C LEU A 880 13.13 -24.06 -0.94
N THR A 881 13.18 -22.75 -1.20
CA THR A 881 12.18 -22.05 -2.01
C THR A 881 12.80 -20.83 -2.69
N ASP A 882 12.40 -20.52 -3.92
CA ASP A 882 12.77 -19.26 -4.58
C ASP A 882 11.76 -18.15 -4.26
N ASP A 883 11.07 -18.27 -3.11
CA ASP A 883 10.19 -17.22 -2.63
C ASP A 883 11.07 -16.14 -1.99
N TYR A 884 11.18 -15.01 -2.69
CA TYR A 884 12.13 -13.95 -2.35
C TYR A 884 11.92 -13.43 -0.92
N GLU A 885 10.67 -13.24 -0.50
CA GLU A 885 10.35 -12.69 0.83
C GLU A 885 10.67 -13.66 1.98
N VAL A 886 10.63 -14.98 1.72
CA VAL A 886 10.91 -16.01 2.73
C VAL A 886 12.39 -16.01 3.10
N ASN A 887 13.27 -15.91 2.11
CA ASN A 887 14.72 -15.96 2.31
C ASN A 887 15.33 -14.57 2.58
N LEU A 888 14.62 -13.49 2.26
CA LEU A 888 15.10 -12.14 2.54
C LEU A 888 15.19 -11.87 4.06
N TYR A 889 16.34 -11.35 4.48
CA TYR A 889 16.48 -10.68 5.76
C TYR A 889 15.74 -9.35 5.75
N ASN A 890 14.71 -9.26 6.59
CA ASN A 890 14.00 -8.03 6.86
C ASN A 890 13.77 -7.94 8.38
N TYR A 891 14.46 -7.00 9.02
CA TYR A 891 14.40 -6.82 10.47
C TYR A 891 13.01 -6.39 10.96
N GLU A 892 12.15 -5.85 10.09
CA GLU A 892 10.75 -5.45 10.36
C GLU A 892 9.73 -6.60 10.27
N LYS A 893 10.18 -7.80 9.85
CA LYS A 893 9.35 -9.01 9.74
C LYS A 893 8.69 -9.46 11.06
N PRO A 894 9.34 -9.40 12.24
CA PRO A 894 8.72 -9.81 13.51
C PRO A 894 7.53 -8.92 13.90
N LYS A 895 6.37 -9.53 14.14
CA LYS A 895 5.15 -8.83 14.58
C LYS A 895 4.49 -9.59 15.73
N TYR A 896 3.75 -8.89 16.59
CA TYR A 896 2.97 -9.54 17.64
C TYR A 896 1.77 -10.31 17.09
N ASN A 897 1.38 -11.37 17.79
CA ASN A 897 0.04 -11.93 17.65
C ASN A 897 -0.98 -10.94 18.24
N VAL A 898 -2.12 -10.78 17.57
CA VAL A 898 -3.14 -9.79 17.93
C VAL A 898 -4.53 -10.41 17.93
N ILE A 899 -5.33 -10.06 18.94
CA ILE A 899 -6.77 -10.31 18.99
C ILE A 899 -7.53 -8.99 18.91
N SER A 900 -8.61 -8.93 18.13
CA SER A 900 -9.49 -7.76 17.98
C SER A 900 -10.94 -8.19 17.78
N GLY A 901 -11.89 -7.31 18.08
CA GLY A 901 -13.27 -7.54 17.68
C GLY A 901 -14.16 -6.31 17.80
N LEU A 902 -15.27 -6.33 17.08
CA LEU A 902 -16.25 -5.25 17.00
C LEU A 902 -17.69 -5.76 16.94
N PRO A 903 -18.67 -4.95 17.36
CA PRO A 903 -20.09 -5.24 17.16
C PRO A 903 -20.50 -5.13 15.68
N ASN A 904 -21.57 -5.83 15.30
CA ASN A 904 -22.15 -5.83 13.95
C ASN A 904 -23.70 -5.76 14.01
N ILE A 905 -24.33 -5.04 13.08
CA ILE A 905 -25.80 -4.84 13.01
C ILE A 905 -26.29 -4.81 11.55
N GLY A 906 -27.47 -5.37 11.29
CA GLY A 906 -28.11 -5.33 9.98
C GLY A 906 -29.63 -5.50 10.04
N TYR A 907 -30.31 -5.20 8.93
CA TYR A 907 -31.76 -5.39 8.79
C TYR A 907 -32.18 -5.77 7.36
N ASN A 908 -33.01 -6.79 7.23
CA ASN A 908 -33.86 -7.03 6.05
C ASN A 908 -35.24 -7.57 6.51
N PRO A 909 -36.28 -7.54 5.66
CA PRO A 909 -37.64 -7.91 6.08
C PRO A 909 -37.77 -9.37 6.56
N ASP A 910 -36.98 -10.28 5.99
CA ASP A 910 -37.03 -11.71 6.30
C ASP A 910 -36.31 -12.05 7.62
N ASP A 911 -35.17 -11.41 7.90
CA ASP A 911 -34.34 -11.59 9.10
C ASP A 911 -34.78 -10.71 10.29
N GLY A 912 -35.48 -9.61 10.01
CA GLY A 912 -35.69 -8.52 10.95
C GLY A 912 -34.37 -7.82 11.32
N VAL A 913 -34.30 -7.27 12.53
CA VAL A 913 -33.03 -6.75 13.08
C VAL A 913 -32.13 -7.94 13.42
N LYS A 914 -30.86 -7.87 13.05
CA LYS A 914 -29.82 -8.80 13.55
C LYS A 914 -28.68 -8.05 14.20
N MET A 915 -28.21 -8.58 15.33
CA MET A 915 -27.09 -8.02 16.10
C MET A 915 -26.05 -9.10 16.37
N GLY A 916 -24.78 -8.75 16.29
CA GLY A 916 -23.70 -9.71 16.39
C GLY A 916 -22.36 -9.12 16.78
N PHE A 917 -21.33 -9.97 16.74
CA PHE A 917 -19.94 -9.59 16.93
C PHE A 917 -19.04 -10.26 15.89
N ASN A 918 -17.89 -9.65 15.64
CA ASN A 918 -16.77 -10.22 14.90
C ASN A 918 -15.55 -10.25 15.83
N LEU A 919 -14.94 -11.43 16.02
CA LEU A 919 -13.69 -11.61 16.76
C LEU A 919 -12.63 -12.17 15.80
N ASN A 920 -11.46 -11.55 15.79
CA ASN A 920 -10.35 -11.87 14.89
C ASN A 920 -9.07 -12.11 15.71
N TYR A 921 -8.43 -13.26 15.53
CA TYR A 921 -7.13 -13.59 16.12
C TYR A 921 -6.11 -13.87 15.02
N THR A 922 -5.12 -12.98 14.90
CA THR A 922 -4.04 -13.04 13.92
C THR A 922 -2.74 -13.46 14.59
N VAL A 923 -2.08 -14.46 14.02
CA VAL A 923 -0.79 -14.99 14.47
C VAL A 923 0.28 -14.64 13.44
N ASN A 924 1.38 -14.06 13.93
CA ASN A 924 2.51 -13.62 13.13
C ASN A 924 3.78 -14.37 13.58
N ASN A 925 4.18 -15.39 12.82
CA ASN A 925 5.44 -16.11 12.99
C ASN A 925 6.37 -15.81 11.79
N PHE A 926 7.39 -16.65 11.54
CA PHE A 926 8.39 -16.45 10.50
C PHE A 926 7.81 -16.37 9.07
N LYS A 927 7.07 -17.39 8.62
CA LYS A 927 6.37 -17.36 7.32
C LYS A 927 5.07 -16.59 7.45
N GLN A 928 4.98 -15.46 6.77
CA GLN A 928 3.79 -14.59 6.70
C GLN A 928 3.49 -14.37 5.21
N ASN A 929 2.22 -14.34 4.78
CA ASN A 929 1.83 -13.53 3.61
C ASN A 929 0.30 -13.34 3.49
N PRO A 930 -0.34 -12.37 4.18
CA PRO A 930 0.24 -11.28 4.99
C PRO A 930 0.45 -11.60 6.49
N TYR A 931 -0.01 -12.75 6.98
CA TYR A 931 0.16 -13.26 8.35
C TYR A 931 0.49 -14.76 8.29
N THR A 932 0.75 -15.43 9.41
CA THR A 932 0.96 -16.91 9.42
C THR A 932 -0.36 -17.66 9.47
N GLN A 933 -1.27 -17.23 10.34
CA GLN A 933 -2.63 -17.73 10.38
C GLN A 933 -3.57 -16.66 10.95
N ARG A 934 -4.83 -16.72 10.54
CA ARG A 934 -5.88 -15.82 11.03
C ARG A 934 -7.14 -16.61 11.30
N HIS A 935 -7.76 -16.36 12.45
CA HIS A 935 -9.02 -16.96 12.88
C HIS A 935 -10.06 -15.86 13.02
N ILE A 936 -11.24 -16.06 12.46
CA ILE A 936 -12.35 -15.12 12.48
C ILE A 936 -13.56 -15.87 13.03
N LEU A 937 -14.19 -15.34 14.07
CA LEU A 937 -15.43 -15.84 14.64
C LEU A 937 -16.49 -14.73 14.56
N ASN A 938 -17.57 -15.00 13.84
CA ASN A 938 -18.77 -14.15 13.82
C ASN A 938 -19.89 -14.85 14.58
N GLY A 939 -20.65 -14.08 15.35
CA GLY A 939 -21.88 -14.54 15.99
C GLY A 939 -23.01 -13.55 15.72
N PHE A 940 -24.20 -14.01 15.34
CA PHE A 940 -25.39 -13.19 15.11
C PHE A 940 -26.60 -13.75 15.84
N TYR A 941 -27.43 -12.86 16.35
CA TYR A 941 -28.79 -13.12 16.84
C TYR A 941 -29.80 -12.43 15.93
N TYR A 942 -30.80 -13.20 15.48
CA TYR A 942 -31.85 -12.77 14.56
C TYR A 942 -33.14 -12.52 15.35
N PHE A 943 -33.57 -11.27 15.47
CA PHE A 943 -34.71 -10.91 16.32
C PHE A 943 -36.06 -11.37 15.76
N ALA A 944 -36.19 -11.55 14.44
CA ALA A 944 -37.45 -12.01 13.84
C ALA A 944 -37.76 -13.49 14.14
N THR A 945 -36.73 -14.30 14.41
CA THR A 945 -36.86 -15.76 14.55
C THR A 945 -36.35 -16.29 15.89
N GLY A 946 -35.55 -15.51 16.62
CA GLY A 946 -34.84 -15.96 17.82
C GLY A 946 -33.67 -16.90 17.51
N GLY A 947 -33.25 -16.99 16.24
CA GLY A 947 -32.14 -17.83 15.80
C GLY A 947 -30.77 -17.23 16.12
N LEU A 948 -29.81 -18.11 16.42
CA LEU A 948 -28.38 -17.78 16.49
C LEU A 948 -27.64 -18.41 15.31
N GLU A 949 -26.63 -17.69 14.83
CA GLU A 949 -25.68 -18.17 13.82
C GLU A 949 -24.26 -17.88 14.28
N PHE A 950 -23.40 -18.89 14.20
CA PHE A 950 -21.97 -18.78 14.45
C PHE A 950 -21.20 -19.19 13.21
N ASN A 951 -20.32 -18.32 12.72
CA ASN A 951 -19.44 -18.59 11.60
C ASN A 951 -17.99 -18.50 12.07
N TYR A 952 -17.21 -19.53 11.82
CA TYR A 952 -15.78 -19.56 12.07
C TYR A 952 -15.03 -19.76 10.76
N ALA A 953 -14.04 -18.91 10.50
CA ALA A 953 -13.13 -19.04 9.38
C ALA A 953 -11.68 -19.03 9.89
N ALA A 954 -10.84 -19.91 9.37
CA ALA A 954 -9.42 -19.92 9.62
C ALA A 954 -8.64 -19.94 8.29
N HIS A 955 -7.64 -19.08 8.19
CA HIS A 955 -6.79 -18.96 7.00
C HIS A 955 -5.34 -19.24 7.38
N PHE A 956 -4.68 -20.14 6.65
CA PHE A 956 -3.29 -20.55 6.85
C PHE A 956 -2.49 -20.34 5.56
N PRO A 957 -2.14 -19.08 5.21
CA PRO A 957 -1.31 -18.80 4.05
C PRO A 957 0.09 -19.37 4.21
N GLY A 958 0.70 -19.83 3.12
CA GLY A 958 2.09 -20.31 3.14
C GLY A 958 2.29 -21.69 3.78
N LEU A 959 1.23 -22.34 4.27
CA LEU A 959 1.33 -23.67 4.91
C LEU A 959 1.70 -24.76 3.89
N LEU A 960 1.27 -24.60 2.63
CA LEU A 960 1.58 -25.49 1.50
C LEU A 960 2.24 -24.70 0.35
N GLY A 961 3.34 -24.01 0.62
CA GLY A 961 4.02 -23.17 -0.38
C GLY A 961 3.13 -22.02 -0.84
N LYS A 962 2.92 -21.86 -2.16
CA LYS A 962 2.03 -20.83 -2.72
C LYS A 962 0.52 -21.11 -2.52
N TRP A 963 0.16 -22.17 -1.81
CA TRP A 963 -1.22 -22.53 -1.48
C TRP A 963 -1.57 -22.13 -0.04
N VAL A 964 -2.79 -21.63 0.12
CA VAL A 964 -3.45 -21.27 1.37
C VAL A 964 -4.37 -22.42 1.75
N ILE A 965 -4.34 -22.84 3.02
CA ILE A 965 -5.39 -23.70 3.56
C ILE A 965 -6.42 -22.81 4.25
N ASP A 966 -7.69 -22.97 3.89
CA ASP A 966 -8.81 -22.34 4.58
C ASP A 966 -9.66 -23.40 5.28
N VAL A 967 -10.26 -23.03 6.41
CA VAL A 967 -11.25 -23.83 7.11
C VAL A 967 -12.43 -22.94 7.42
N ASP A 968 -13.61 -23.33 6.99
CA ASP A 968 -14.86 -22.64 7.25
C ASP A 968 -15.78 -23.57 8.06
N ALA A 969 -16.43 -23.05 9.08
CA ALA A 969 -17.44 -23.75 9.85
C ALA A 969 -18.63 -22.83 10.14
N GLN A 970 -19.84 -23.35 10.00
CA GLN A 970 -21.08 -22.65 10.33
C GLN A 970 -21.92 -23.53 11.23
N TYR A 971 -22.49 -22.92 12.27
CA TYR A 971 -23.50 -23.54 13.10
C TYR A 971 -24.68 -22.58 13.28
N THR A 972 -25.89 -23.08 13.09
CA THR A 972 -27.13 -22.35 13.42
C THR A 972 -27.92 -23.10 14.48
N THR A 973 -28.72 -22.39 15.26
CA THR A 973 -29.69 -23.02 16.18
C THR A 973 -30.96 -23.47 15.44
N PRO A 974 -31.81 -24.34 16.01
CA PRO A 974 -33.10 -24.72 15.42
C PRO A 974 -34.01 -23.54 15.06
N ASN A 975 -33.96 -22.44 15.83
CA ASN A 975 -34.74 -21.23 15.55
C ASN A 975 -34.21 -20.40 14.36
N PHE A 976 -33.07 -20.75 13.76
CA PHE A 976 -32.64 -20.12 12.52
C PHE A 976 -33.59 -20.55 11.39
N ALA A 977 -34.00 -19.60 10.54
CA ALA A 977 -34.95 -19.88 9.49
C ALA A 977 -34.38 -19.55 8.11
N MET A 978 -34.86 -20.29 7.11
CA MET A 978 -34.82 -19.90 5.70
C MET A 978 -36.23 -19.95 5.14
N ASN A 979 -36.50 -19.38 3.97
CA ASN A 979 -37.83 -19.45 3.39
C ASN A 979 -37.97 -20.64 2.42
N TYR A 980 -39.21 -21.11 2.24
CA TYR A 980 -39.58 -22.09 1.22
C TYR A 980 -41.05 -21.88 0.79
N PHE A 981 -41.25 -21.57 -0.50
CA PHE A 981 -42.55 -21.31 -1.11
C PHE A 981 -43.02 -22.45 -2.04
N GLY A 982 -42.30 -23.57 -2.08
CA GLY A 982 -42.50 -24.66 -3.03
C GLY A 982 -41.50 -24.71 -4.17
N TYR A 983 -41.57 -25.78 -4.96
CA TYR A 983 -40.80 -25.93 -6.19
C TYR A 983 -41.53 -25.28 -7.38
N GLY A 984 -40.79 -24.55 -8.20
CA GLY A 984 -41.28 -23.96 -9.45
C GLY A 984 -41.00 -22.48 -9.59
N ASN A 985 -41.18 -21.99 -10.81
CA ASN A 985 -41.02 -20.59 -11.18
C ASN A 985 -42.30 -19.78 -10.95
N GLU A 986 -43.46 -20.41 -10.74
CA GLU A 986 -44.76 -19.74 -10.58
C GLU A 986 -45.42 -20.00 -9.21
N THR A 987 -44.62 -20.32 -8.18
CA THR A 987 -45.12 -20.46 -6.81
C THR A 987 -45.77 -19.17 -6.28
N VAL A 988 -46.77 -19.28 -5.42
CA VAL A 988 -47.56 -18.14 -4.90
C VAL A 988 -47.02 -17.67 -3.54
N ASN A 989 -47.08 -16.36 -3.28
CA ASN A 989 -46.79 -15.79 -1.97
C ASN A 989 -48.11 -15.38 -1.29
N ASN A 990 -48.49 -16.10 -0.24
CA ASN A 990 -49.73 -15.89 0.50
C ASN A 990 -49.50 -15.18 1.86
N ASP A 991 -48.47 -14.35 1.96
CA ASP A 991 -48.14 -13.64 3.20
C ASP A 991 -49.27 -12.73 3.71
N ASP A 992 -50.13 -12.23 2.83
CA ASP A 992 -51.30 -11.41 3.22
C ASP A 992 -52.38 -12.23 3.94
N GLU A 993 -52.47 -13.53 3.68
CA GLU A 993 -53.46 -14.43 4.29
C GLU A 993 -52.89 -15.17 5.51
N PHE A 994 -51.69 -15.73 5.40
CA PHE A 994 -51.11 -16.61 6.43
C PHE A 994 -49.94 -15.99 7.21
N GLY A 995 -49.52 -14.77 6.84
CA GLY A 995 -48.34 -14.11 7.41
C GLY A 995 -47.00 -14.68 6.91
N MET A 996 -45.92 -13.91 7.08
CA MET A 996 -44.59 -14.27 6.57
C MET A 996 -44.03 -15.58 7.12
N ASP A 997 -44.49 -15.94 8.32
CA ASP A 997 -44.08 -17.13 9.05
C ASP A 997 -44.50 -18.42 8.32
N TYR A 998 -45.62 -18.41 7.60
CA TYR A 998 -46.12 -19.60 6.91
C TYR A 998 -45.07 -20.28 6.01
N ASN A 999 -44.22 -19.48 5.35
CA ASN A 999 -43.15 -19.96 4.45
C ASN A 999 -41.78 -20.08 5.13
N ARG A 1000 -41.64 -19.73 6.42
CA ARG A 1000 -40.37 -19.83 7.16
C ARG A 1000 -40.16 -21.24 7.68
N VAL A 1001 -39.04 -21.83 7.27
CA VAL A 1001 -38.58 -23.16 7.65
C VAL A 1001 -37.49 -23.05 8.70
N ARG A 1002 -37.77 -23.54 9.91
CA ARG A 1002 -36.77 -23.69 10.97
C ARG A 1002 -35.77 -24.79 10.61
N ILE A 1003 -34.50 -24.43 10.57
CA ILE A 1003 -33.44 -25.33 10.13
C ILE A 1003 -32.17 -25.14 10.95
N ARG A 1004 -31.74 -26.24 11.58
CA ARG A 1004 -30.42 -26.33 12.22
C ARG A 1004 -29.40 -26.79 11.19
N LYS A 1005 -28.36 -25.99 10.98
CA LYS A 1005 -27.26 -26.25 10.05
C LYS A 1005 -25.95 -26.43 10.81
N PHE A 1006 -25.20 -27.46 10.46
CA PHE A 1006 -23.79 -27.62 10.84
C PHE A 1006 -22.99 -27.90 9.57
N ASN A 1007 -22.21 -26.92 9.12
CA ASN A 1007 -21.39 -27.02 7.93
C ASN A 1007 -19.92 -26.90 8.31
N VAL A 1008 -19.06 -27.75 7.77
CA VAL A 1008 -17.61 -27.62 7.86
C VAL A 1008 -17.01 -27.85 6.48
N ALA A 1009 -16.11 -26.98 6.07
CA ALA A 1009 -15.39 -27.09 4.81
C ALA A 1009 -13.91 -26.82 5.04
N GLY A 1010 -13.06 -27.62 4.42
CA GLY A 1010 -11.63 -27.34 4.30
C GLY A 1010 -11.33 -27.00 2.85
N ALA A 1011 -10.55 -25.96 2.57
CA ALA A 1011 -10.17 -25.61 1.21
C ALA A 1011 -8.66 -25.50 1.05
N VAL A 1012 -8.16 -25.92 -0.11
CA VAL A 1012 -6.81 -25.60 -0.58
C VAL A 1012 -6.95 -24.60 -1.72
N ARG A 1013 -6.39 -23.40 -1.55
CA ARG A 1013 -6.60 -22.24 -2.43
C ARG A 1013 -5.28 -21.63 -2.89
N HIS A 1014 -5.16 -21.35 -4.17
CA HIS A 1014 -4.05 -20.60 -4.75
C HIS A 1014 -4.54 -19.23 -5.20
N VAL A 1015 -3.78 -18.17 -4.89
CA VAL A 1015 -4.06 -16.80 -5.31
C VAL A 1015 -2.94 -16.34 -6.24
N GLY A 1016 -3.28 -16.04 -7.49
CA GLY A 1016 -2.35 -15.53 -8.48
C GLY A 1016 -2.04 -14.05 -8.29
N ARG A 1017 -0.85 -13.64 -8.74
CA ARG A 1017 -0.31 -12.27 -8.66
C ARG A 1017 -1.26 -11.19 -9.22
N PHE A 1018 -2.03 -11.54 -10.25
CA PHE A 1018 -2.92 -10.62 -10.98
C PHE A 1018 -4.40 -10.70 -10.57
N GLY A 1019 -4.75 -11.43 -9.51
CA GLY A 1019 -6.11 -11.46 -8.96
C GLY A 1019 -6.95 -12.68 -9.33
N SER A 1020 -6.35 -13.70 -9.97
CA SER A 1020 -6.96 -15.02 -10.10
C SER A 1020 -6.90 -15.79 -8.78
N GLU A 1021 -7.88 -16.64 -8.54
CA GLU A 1021 -8.00 -17.52 -7.38
C GLU A 1021 -8.57 -18.86 -7.83
N PHE A 1022 -7.91 -19.95 -7.42
CA PHE A 1022 -8.39 -21.32 -7.65
C PHE A 1022 -8.45 -22.06 -6.33
N SER A 1023 -9.53 -22.79 -6.05
CA SER A 1023 -9.68 -23.55 -4.82
C SER A 1023 -10.40 -24.89 -5.00
N ILE A 1024 -9.96 -25.89 -4.24
CA ILE A 1024 -10.63 -27.19 -4.07
C ILE A 1024 -11.06 -27.31 -2.62
N GLN A 1025 -12.33 -27.65 -2.38
CA GLN A 1025 -12.97 -27.56 -1.07
C GLN A 1025 -13.86 -28.79 -0.79
N PRO A 1026 -13.39 -29.81 -0.04
CA PRO A 1026 -14.27 -30.78 0.60
C PRO A 1026 -15.19 -30.13 1.63
N ILE A 1027 -16.43 -30.61 1.70
CA ILE A 1027 -17.50 -30.06 2.54
C ILE A 1027 -18.22 -31.21 3.23
N LEU A 1028 -18.52 -31.04 4.52
CA LEU A 1028 -19.43 -31.87 5.29
C LEU A 1028 -20.56 -30.98 5.81
N GLN A 1029 -21.81 -31.39 5.61
CA GLN A 1029 -22.99 -30.66 6.03
C GLN A 1029 -23.92 -31.57 6.81
N LYS A 1030 -24.53 -31.05 7.87
CA LYS A 1030 -25.61 -31.71 8.59
C LYS A 1030 -26.77 -30.72 8.72
N MET A 1031 -27.94 -31.12 8.23
CA MET A 1031 -29.14 -30.31 8.24
C MET A 1031 -30.22 -31.05 9.04
N THR A 1032 -31.03 -30.30 9.78
CA THR A 1032 -32.22 -30.84 10.46
C THR A 1032 -33.32 -29.80 10.36
N VAL A 1033 -34.40 -30.14 9.67
CA VAL A 1033 -35.59 -29.30 9.59
C VAL A 1033 -36.48 -29.62 10.79
N GLU A 1034 -37.02 -28.59 11.43
CA GLU A 1034 -38.03 -28.77 12.48
C GLU A 1034 -39.42 -28.88 11.81
N GLU A 1035 -40.12 -29.98 12.06
CA GLU A 1035 -41.52 -30.14 11.68
C GLU A 1035 -42.35 -29.15 12.52
N THR A 1036 -42.88 -28.12 11.85
CA THR A 1036 -43.54 -26.98 12.49
C THR A 1036 -44.97 -26.91 12.03
N GLU A 1037 -45.91 -27.11 12.95
CA GLU A 1037 -47.35 -27.14 12.65
C GLU A 1037 -47.82 -25.84 11.98
N ASN A 1038 -48.80 -25.96 11.07
CA ASN A 1038 -49.43 -24.84 10.35
C ASN A 1038 -48.46 -24.04 9.45
N ARG A 1039 -47.36 -24.66 9.00
CA ARG A 1039 -46.43 -24.09 8.02
C ARG A 1039 -46.59 -24.76 6.66
N TYR A 1040 -46.11 -24.12 5.61
CA TYR A 1040 -46.19 -24.66 4.26
C TYR A 1040 -45.53 -26.05 4.12
N ILE A 1041 -44.44 -26.28 4.87
CA ILE A 1041 -43.72 -27.57 4.91
C ILE A 1041 -44.47 -28.70 5.60
N ASP A 1042 -45.49 -28.39 6.41
CA ASP A 1042 -46.30 -29.34 7.18
C ASP A 1042 -47.46 -29.92 6.35
N ILE A 1043 -47.66 -29.40 5.13
CA ILE A 1043 -48.68 -29.92 4.21
C ILE A 1043 -48.21 -31.28 3.64
N PRO A 1044 -49.01 -32.36 3.79
CA PRO A 1044 -48.64 -33.68 3.29
C PRO A 1044 -48.29 -33.68 1.79
N GLY A 1045 -47.12 -34.23 1.46
CA GLY A 1045 -46.64 -34.40 0.09
C GLY A 1045 -45.93 -33.20 -0.53
N ILE A 1046 -45.78 -32.07 0.19
CA ILE A 1046 -45.05 -30.89 -0.30
C ILE A 1046 -43.53 -31.08 -0.25
N ILE A 1047 -43.01 -31.73 0.80
CA ILE A 1047 -41.59 -32.09 0.94
C ILE A 1047 -41.43 -33.57 1.26
N ASN A 1048 -40.23 -34.11 1.03
CA ASN A 1048 -39.86 -35.45 1.48
C ASN A 1048 -39.76 -35.44 3.02
N PRO A 1049 -40.57 -36.22 3.76
CA PRO A 1049 -40.58 -36.21 5.23
C PRO A 1049 -39.21 -36.55 5.87
N ASN A 1050 -38.32 -37.23 5.14
CA ASN A 1050 -36.97 -37.54 5.61
C ASN A 1050 -36.18 -36.28 6.05
N VAL A 1051 -36.50 -35.09 5.54
CA VAL A 1051 -35.79 -33.85 5.92
C VAL A 1051 -36.00 -33.45 7.39
N PHE A 1052 -37.04 -33.98 8.05
CA PHE A 1052 -37.30 -33.76 9.48
C PHE A 1052 -36.32 -34.57 10.36
N ASP A 1053 -35.76 -35.64 9.81
CA ASP A 1053 -34.61 -36.32 10.40
C ASP A 1053 -33.30 -35.57 10.13
N SER A 1054 -32.27 -35.87 10.93
CA SER A 1054 -30.93 -35.33 10.72
C SER A 1054 -30.28 -35.89 9.44
N GLN A 1055 -30.24 -35.10 8.37
CA GLN A 1055 -29.59 -35.46 7.11
C GLN A 1055 -28.12 -35.02 7.09
N THR A 1056 -27.22 -35.91 6.65
CA THR A 1056 -25.77 -35.62 6.57
C THR A 1056 -25.27 -35.77 5.13
N TYR A 1057 -24.60 -34.75 4.61
CA TYR A 1057 -24.10 -34.70 3.24
C TYR A 1057 -22.58 -34.52 3.22
N GLY A 1058 -21.93 -35.19 2.29
CA GLY A 1058 -20.56 -34.93 1.88
C GLY A 1058 -20.54 -34.26 0.52
N GLY A 1059 -19.58 -33.37 0.28
CA GLY A 1059 -19.42 -32.74 -1.02
C GLY A 1059 -18.00 -32.32 -1.34
N MET A 1060 -17.76 -32.05 -2.63
CA MET A 1060 -16.49 -31.55 -3.15
C MET A 1060 -16.78 -30.39 -4.10
N LYS A 1061 -16.22 -29.21 -3.81
CA LYS A 1061 -16.35 -27.99 -4.62
C LYS A 1061 -15.02 -27.60 -5.24
N VAL A 1062 -15.01 -27.34 -6.55
CA VAL A 1062 -13.90 -26.73 -7.28
C VAL A 1062 -14.34 -25.35 -7.75
N LYS A 1063 -13.56 -24.31 -7.46
CA LYS A 1063 -13.90 -22.92 -7.76
C LYS A 1063 -12.72 -22.22 -8.42
N TYR A 1064 -12.97 -21.52 -9.51
CA TYR A 1064 -12.09 -20.52 -10.08
C TYR A 1064 -12.77 -19.15 -9.94
N SER A 1065 -12.02 -18.13 -9.57
CA SER A 1065 -12.50 -16.75 -9.61
C SER A 1065 -11.40 -15.79 -10.04
N PHE A 1066 -11.79 -14.67 -10.63
CA PHE A 1066 -10.91 -13.60 -11.03
C PHE A 1066 -11.56 -12.26 -10.65
N LYS A 1067 -10.79 -11.38 -10.01
CA LYS A 1067 -11.27 -10.05 -9.64
C LYS A 1067 -10.22 -8.99 -9.94
N ASN A 1068 -10.65 -7.94 -10.63
CA ASN A 1068 -9.84 -6.73 -10.83
C ASN A 1068 -10.73 -5.49 -10.77
N SER A 1069 -10.27 -4.44 -10.10
CA SER A 1069 -11.02 -3.20 -9.94
C SER A 1069 -10.07 -2.04 -9.67
N ASP A 1070 -10.42 -0.86 -10.18
CA ASP A 1070 -9.70 0.39 -9.91
C ASP A 1070 -9.77 0.81 -8.43
N PHE A 1071 -10.89 0.61 -7.74
CA PHE A 1071 -11.05 0.87 -6.30
C PHE A 1071 -11.85 -0.25 -5.62
N VAL A 1072 -11.44 -0.66 -4.42
CA VAL A 1072 -12.03 -1.83 -3.73
C VAL A 1072 -13.44 -1.56 -3.19
N ALA A 1073 -13.65 -0.50 -2.40
CA ALA A 1073 -14.97 -0.28 -1.78
C ALA A 1073 -15.96 0.44 -2.71
N LYS A 1074 -15.47 1.11 -3.77
CA LYS A 1074 -16.31 1.76 -4.79
C LYS A 1074 -15.69 1.62 -6.18
N PRO A 1075 -15.77 0.44 -6.82
CA PRO A 1075 -15.28 0.25 -8.18
C PRO A 1075 -15.97 1.21 -9.15
N THR A 1076 -15.20 1.85 -10.03
CA THR A 1076 -15.72 2.60 -11.20
C THR A 1076 -15.35 1.92 -12.52
N LEU A 1077 -14.35 1.04 -12.48
CA LEU A 1077 -13.95 0.18 -13.58
C LEU A 1077 -13.47 -1.16 -13.01
N GLY A 1078 -14.01 -2.27 -13.49
CA GLY A 1078 -13.58 -3.59 -13.03
C GLY A 1078 -14.40 -4.76 -13.57
N ILE A 1079 -13.92 -5.95 -13.26
CA ILE A 1079 -14.55 -7.23 -13.61
C ILE A 1079 -14.48 -8.19 -12.43
N TYR A 1080 -15.52 -8.98 -12.28
CA TYR A 1080 -15.57 -10.13 -11.39
C TYR A 1080 -16.03 -11.35 -12.18
N PHE A 1081 -15.28 -12.43 -12.13
CA PHE A 1081 -15.69 -13.68 -12.74
C PHE A 1081 -15.55 -14.80 -11.71
N MET A 1082 -16.52 -15.68 -11.63
CA MET A 1082 -16.50 -16.88 -10.81
C MET A 1082 -17.13 -18.03 -11.58
N LEU A 1083 -16.50 -19.19 -11.50
CA LEU A 1083 -17.04 -20.46 -11.97
C LEU A 1083 -16.77 -21.50 -10.89
N SER A 1084 -17.79 -22.26 -10.50
CA SER A 1084 -17.62 -23.37 -9.58
C SER A 1084 -18.44 -24.58 -9.96
N GLY A 1085 -17.85 -25.76 -9.79
CA GLY A 1085 -18.54 -27.04 -9.85
C GLY A 1085 -18.54 -27.67 -8.47
N MET A 1086 -19.66 -28.26 -8.06
CA MET A 1086 -19.80 -28.94 -6.77
C MET A 1086 -20.52 -30.27 -6.98
N TRP A 1087 -20.04 -31.33 -6.35
CA TRP A 1087 -20.78 -32.59 -6.24
C TRP A 1087 -21.15 -32.82 -4.79
N THR A 1088 -22.42 -33.16 -4.53
CA THR A 1088 -22.96 -33.38 -3.18
C THR A 1088 -23.65 -34.72 -3.13
N THR A 1089 -23.49 -35.46 -2.03
CA THR A 1089 -24.14 -36.76 -1.79
C THR A 1089 -24.58 -36.87 -0.35
N ASN A 1090 -25.75 -37.46 -0.10
CA ASN A 1090 -26.16 -37.84 1.25
C ASN A 1090 -25.34 -39.07 1.68
N LEU A 1091 -24.76 -39.02 2.88
CA LEU A 1091 -23.87 -40.07 3.39
C LEU A 1091 -24.63 -41.29 3.92
N SER A 1092 -25.92 -41.14 4.23
CA SER A 1092 -26.81 -42.23 4.65
C SER A 1092 -27.56 -42.82 3.46
N ASP A 1093 -27.93 -42.01 2.46
CA ASP A 1093 -28.52 -42.47 1.19
C ASP A 1093 -27.72 -41.95 -0.01
N THR A 1094 -26.72 -42.71 -0.44
CA THR A 1094 -25.81 -42.29 -1.52
C THR A 1094 -26.49 -42.17 -2.90
N LYS A 1095 -27.72 -42.69 -3.07
CA LYS A 1095 -28.51 -42.46 -4.29
C LYS A 1095 -28.96 -41.01 -4.39
N GLN A 1096 -29.13 -40.34 -3.26
CA GLN A 1096 -29.37 -38.90 -3.19
C GLN A 1096 -28.06 -38.14 -3.38
N ASN A 1097 -27.66 -37.96 -4.65
CA ASN A 1097 -26.49 -37.17 -5.02
C ASN A 1097 -26.75 -36.33 -6.26
N PHE A 1098 -26.11 -35.17 -6.34
CA PHE A 1098 -26.37 -34.19 -7.38
C PHE A 1098 -25.13 -33.32 -7.68
N PRO A 1099 -24.69 -33.23 -8.95
CA PRO A 1099 -23.73 -32.24 -9.41
C PRO A 1099 -24.40 -30.87 -9.57
N THR A 1100 -23.67 -29.80 -9.24
CA THR A 1100 -24.06 -28.40 -9.34
C THR A 1100 -22.98 -27.61 -10.08
N LEU A 1101 -23.40 -26.74 -10.99
CA LEU A 1101 -22.55 -25.75 -11.67
C LEU A 1101 -23.05 -24.35 -11.34
N GLU A 1102 -22.16 -23.43 -11.00
CA GLU A 1102 -22.49 -22.04 -10.70
C GLU A 1102 -21.50 -21.11 -11.38
N SER A 1103 -21.99 -20.01 -11.97
CA SER A 1103 -21.14 -18.97 -12.55
C SER A 1103 -21.67 -17.57 -12.27
N ILE A 1104 -20.76 -16.64 -12.02
CA ILE A 1104 -21.04 -15.22 -11.85
C ILE A 1104 -20.11 -14.43 -12.76
N LEU A 1105 -20.66 -13.48 -13.51
CA LEU A 1105 -19.91 -12.52 -14.31
C LEU A 1105 -20.40 -11.11 -13.99
N GLY A 1106 -19.54 -10.30 -13.39
CA GLY A 1106 -19.79 -8.92 -13.01
C GLY A 1106 -18.94 -7.94 -13.81
N PHE A 1107 -19.56 -6.86 -14.29
CA PHE A 1107 -18.87 -5.74 -14.94
C PHE A 1107 -19.18 -4.46 -14.20
N THR A 1108 -18.16 -3.63 -14.00
CA THR A 1108 -18.32 -2.25 -13.58
C THR A 1108 -17.63 -1.34 -14.58
N HIS A 1109 -18.35 -0.36 -15.11
CA HIS A 1109 -17.81 0.57 -16.09
C HIS A 1109 -18.40 1.97 -15.89
N LYS A 1110 -17.52 2.95 -15.72
CA LYS A 1110 -17.87 4.37 -15.74
C LYS A 1110 -18.36 4.80 -17.12
N ILE A 1111 -19.52 5.45 -17.16
CA ILE A 1111 -20.11 5.95 -18.41
C ILE A 1111 -19.49 7.32 -18.74
N ASP A 1112 -19.30 8.16 -17.74
CA ASP A 1112 -18.65 9.46 -17.88
C ASP A 1112 -17.14 9.39 -17.62
N HIS A 1113 -16.40 10.39 -18.10
CA HIS A 1113 -14.94 10.44 -17.95
C HIS A 1113 -14.48 10.57 -16.48
N ASN A 1114 -15.32 11.15 -15.60
CA ASN A 1114 -15.00 11.38 -14.19
C ASN A 1114 -15.46 10.24 -13.26
N GLY A 1115 -16.17 9.22 -13.77
CA GLY A 1115 -16.68 8.12 -12.95
C GLY A 1115 -17.76 8.54 -11.94
N LYS A 1116 -18.49 9.63 -12.20
CA LYS A 1116 -19.66 10.02 -11.40
C LYS A 1116 -20.86 9.12 -11.69
N LEU A 1117 -21.02 8.69 -12.93
CA LEU A 1117 -22.06 7.80 -13.41
C LEU A 1117 -21.44 6.44 -13.77
N VAL A 1118 -21.82 5.41 -13.02
CA VAL A 1118 -21.25 4.07 -13.15
C VAL A 1118 -22.36 3.05 -13.39
N LEU A 1119 -22.18 2.22 -14.41
CA LEU A 1119 -22.99 1.02 -14.60
C LEU A 1119 -22.27 -0.17 -13.94
N ALA A 1120 -22.96 -0.84 -13.03
CA ALA A 1120 -22.52 -2.09 -12.43
C ALA A 1120 -23.55 -3.17 -12.71
N THR A 1121 -23.15 -4.30 -13.28
CA THR A 1121 -24.06 -5.41 -13.61
C THR A 1121 -23.45 -6.73 -13.18
N PHE A 1122 -24.28 -7.64 -12.66
CA PHE A 1122 -23.94 -9.03 -12.39
C PHE A 1122 -24.88 -9.95 -13.17
N LEU A 1123 -24.30 -10.89 -13.90
CA LEU A 1123 -24.97 -12.04 -14.48
C LEU A 1123 -24.65 -13.24 -13.60
N LYS A 1124 -25.66 -14.00 -13.19
CA LYS A 1124 -25.51 -15.18 -12.34
C LYS A 1124 -26.29 -16.34 -12.92
N GLY A 1125 -25.74 -17.53 -12.82
CA GLY A 1125 -26.43 -18.76 -13.14
C GLY A 1125 -26.01 -19.90 -12.22
N LYS A 1126 -26.97 -20.75 -11.86
CA LYS A 1126 -26.76 -21.99 -11.12
C LYS A 1126 -27.57 -23.10 -11.77
N ALA A 1127 -27.01 -24.29 -11.89
CA ALA A 1127 -27.72 -25.47 -12.38
C ALA A 1127 -27.33 -26.71 -11.59
N ILE A 1128 -28.33 -27.43 -11.10
CA ILE A 1128 -28.24 -28.77 -10.51
C ILE A 1128 -28.58 -29.74 -11.64
N LEU A 1129 -27.70 -30.70 -11.92
CA LEU A 1129 -27.75 -31.50 -13.15
C LEU A 1129 -28.65 -32.73 -13.08
N ASN A 1130 -29.40 -32.89 -11.98
CA ASN A 1130 -30.41 -33.91 -11.78
C ASN A 1130 -31.43 -33.44 -10.71
N ASN A 1131 -32.42 -34.30 -10.40
CA ASN A 1131 -33.52 -33.98 -9.48
C ASN A 1131 -33.38 -34.62 -8.09
N ASN A 1132 -32.18 -35.09 -7.72
CA ASN A 1132 -31.97 -35.85 -6.48
C ASN A 1132 -31.57 -34.94 -5.30
N PHE A 1133 -32.15 -33.73 -5.20
CA PHE A 1133 -31.80 -32.72 -4.19
C PHE A 1133 -33.01 -32.34 -3.33
N ASP A 1134 -32.77 -31.95 -2.07
CA ASP A 1134 -33.79 -31.39 -1.18
C ASP A 1134 -33.92 -29.88 -1.36
N PHE A 1135 -35.05 -29.30 -0.93
CA PHE A 1135 -35.38 -27.91 -1.19
C PHE A 1135 -34.30 -26.92 -0.71
N TYR A 1136 -33.64 -27.18 0.42
CA TYR A 1136 -32.57 -26.33 0.95
C TYR A 1136 -31.27 -26.36 0.13
N HIS A 1137 -31.15 -27.26 -0.86
CA HIS A 1137 -30.05 -27.30 -1.83
C HIS A 1137 -30.41 -26.68 -3.19
N GLY A 1138 -31.70 -26.45 -3.45
CA GLY A 1138 -32.21 -26.03 -4.75
C GLY A 1138 -31.58 -24.75 -5.30
N ALA A 1139 -31.71 -24.56 -6.62
CA ALA A 1139 -31.37 -23.29 -7.24
C ALA A 1139 -32.46 -22.28 -6.85
N ALA A 1140 -32.12 -21.29 -6.02
CA ALA A 1140 -33.07 -20.33 -5.47
C ALA A 1140 -32.84 -18.91 -6.02
N LEU A 1141 -33.92 -18.15 -6.22
CA LEU A 1141 -33.92 -16.72 -6.54
C LEU A 1141 -34.84 -15.95 -5.59
N GLY A 1142 -34.48 -14.70 -5.30
CA GLY A 1142 -35.17 -13.79 -4.39
C GLY A 1142 -34.27 -13.39 -3.21
N GLY A 1143 -34.31 -12.11 -2.83
CA GLY A 1143 -33.60 -11.61 -1.67
C GLY A 1143 -32.51 -10.58 -1.96
N ASP A 1144 -31.60 -10.37 -1.01
CA ASP A 1144 -30.67 -9.23 -1.00
C ASP A 1144 -29.61 -9.24 -2.13
N THR A 1145 -29.47 -10.35 -2.85
CA THR A 1145 -28.37 -10.58 -3.81
C THR A 1145 -28.77 -10.55 -5.27
N ASP A 1146 -30.03 -10.79 -5.64
CA ASP A 1146 -30.47 -10.96 -7.03
C ASP A 1146 -31.80 -10.26 -7.28
N LEU A 1147 -32.94 -10.94 -7.18
CA LEU A 1147 -34.28 -10.37 -7.29
C LEU A 1147 -34.63 -9.65 -5.98
N ARG A 1148 -34.06 -8.43 -5.80
CA ARG A 1148 -34.11 -7.65 -4.55
C ARG A 1148 -35.50 -7.26 -4.09
N GLY A 1149 -36.47 -7.18 -5.00
CA GLY A 1149 -37.86 -6.86 -4.71
C GLY A 1149 -38.69 -8.05 -4.23
N TYR A 1150 -38.15 -9.28 -4.25
CA TYR A 1150 -38.82 -10.50 -3.81
C TYR A 1150 -38.24 -11.01 -2.49
N ARG A 1151 -39.03 -11.77 -1.72
CA ARG A 1151 -38.56 -12.41 -0.47
C ARG A 1151 -37.32 -13.29 -0.67
N ASN A 1152 -36.54 -13.51 0.39
CA ASN A 1152 -35.42 -14.45 0.33
C ASN A 1152 -35.93 -15.85 -0.09
N GLU A 1153 -35.18 -16.55 -0.96
CA GLU A 1153 -35.52 -17.89 -1.48
C GLU A 1153 -36.93 -18.01 -2.11
N ARG A 1154 -37.43 -16.95 -2.74
CA ARG A 1154 -38.80 -16.86 -3.23
C ARG A 1154 -39.18 -17.92 -4.28
N PHE A 1155 -38.28 -18.21 -5.21
CA PHE A 1155 -38.49 -19.19 -6.27
C PHE A 1155 -37.40 -20.25 -6.22
N LEU A 1156 -37.75 -21.51 -6.49
CA LEU A 1156 -36.85 -22.65 -6.31
C LEU A 1156 -36.98 -23.66 -7.44
N GLY A 1157 -35.86 -24.11 -8.02
CA GLY A 1157 -35.86 -25.16 -9.04
C GLY A 1157 -34.52 -25.88 -9.19
N SER A 1158 -34.35 -26.55 -10.33
CA SER A 1158 -33.09 -27.23 -10.67
C SER A 1158 -32.07 -26.25 -11.24
N SER A 1159 -32.49 -25.16 -11.88
CA SER A 1159 -31.56 -24.12 -12.36
C SER A 1159 -32.15 -22.71 -12.32
N TYR A 1160 -31.28 -21.71 -12.30
CA TYR A 1160 -31.66 -20.31 -12.39
C TYR A 1160 -30.69 -19.50 -13.25
N PHE A 1161 -31.19 -18.39 -13.75
CA PHE A 1161 -30.42 -17.28 -14.31
C PHE A 1161 -30.98 -15.98 -13.77
N SER A 1162 -30.10 -15.06 -13.38
CA SER A 1162 -30.48 -13.71 -12.98
C SER A 1162 -29.46 -12.69 -13.47
N GLN A 1163 -29.95 -11.50 -13.81
CA GLN A 1163 -29.14 -10.32 -13.99
C GLN A 1163 -29.59 -9.25 -13.01
N SER A 1164 -28.63 -8.64 -12.30
CA SER A 1164 -28.86 -7.48 -11.44
C SER A 1164 -28.01 -6.32 -11.91
N SER A 1165 -28.63 -5.20 -12.25
CA SER A 1165 -27.95 -4.02 -12.79
C SER A 1165 -28.23 -2.78 -11.95
N ASP A 1166 -27.18 -2.04 -11.59
CA ASP A 1166 -27.24 -0.76 -10.91
C ASP A 1166 -26.65 0.34 -11.80
N LEU A 1167 -27.41 1.43 -11.98
CA LEU A 1167 -26.88 2.71 -12.42
C LEU A 1167 -26.63 3.56 -11.17
N ARG A 1168 -25.36 3.81 -10.87
CA ARG A 1168 -24.91 4.50 -9.65
C ARG A 1168 -24.48 5.91 -10.01
N PHE A 1169 -25.08 6.90 -9.35
CA PHE A 1169 -24.73 8.30 -9.51
C PHE A 1169 -24.15 8.86 -8.21
N SER A 1170 -22.92 9.34 -8.31
CA SER A 1170 -22.21 9.99 -7.21
C SER A 1170 -22.63 11.45 -7.14
N ILE A 1171 -23.41 11.80 -6.11
CA ILE A 1171 -23.94 13.16 -5.95
C ILE A 1171 -22.84 14.09 -5.46
N GLY A 1172 -22.13 13.68 -4.41
CA GLY A 1172 -21.10 14.53 -3.83
C GLY A 1172 -20.38 13.90 -2.64
N LYS A 1173 -19.67 14.76 -1.93
CA LYS A 1173 -18.93 14.43 -0.72
C LYS A 1173 -19.48 15.26 0.45
N ILE A 1174 -19.56 14.67 1.63
CA ILE A 1174 -19.82 15.35 2.89
C ILE A 1174 -18.46 15.55 3.56
N HIS A 1175 -18.08 16.82 3.66
CA HIS A 1175 -16.82 17.24 4.27
C HIS A 1175 -16.95 17.50 5.79
N ARG A 1176 -18.16 17.54 6.35
CA ARG A 1176 -18.39 17.84 7.78
C ARG A 1176 -18.49 16.61 8.70
N THR A 1177 -17.74 15.54 8.42
CA THR A 1177 -17.72 14.29 9.21
C THR A 1177 -16.30 13.84 9.59
N VAL A 1178 -16.16 12.88 10.53
CA VAL A 1178 -14.86 12.36 11.05
C VAL A 1178 -13.98 11.77 9.94
N ALA A 1179 -14.58 11.28 8.86
CA ALA A 1179 -13.92 10.96 7.60
C ALA A 1179 -14.79 11.53 6.45
N PRO A 1180 -14.23 12.00 5.32
CA PRO A 1180 -15.02 12.43 4.18
C PRO A 1180 -15.90 11.31 3.67
N LEU A 1181 -17.20 11.56 3.61
CA LEU A 1181 -18.16 10.57 3.16
C LEU A 1181 -18.52 10.88 1.72
N THR A 1182 -18.32 9.93 0.81
CA THR A 1182 -18.94 10.02 -0.51
C THR A 1182 -20.34 9.45 -0.42
N TYR A 1183 -21.33 10.17 -0.94
CA TYR A 1183 -22.70 9.68 -0.99
C TYR A 1183 -23.24 9.77 -2.41
N GLY A 1184 -24.25 8.96 -2.65
CA GLY A 1184 -24.95 9.00 -3.92
C GLY A 1184 -26.22 8.18 -3.90
N ILE A 1185 -26.83 8.16 -5.07
CA ILE A 1185 -28.01 7.37 -5.36
C ILE A 1185 -27.62 6.20 -6.27
N LEU A 1186 -28.42 5.15 -6.21
CA LEU A 1186 -28.44 4.10 -7.21
C LEU A 1186 -29.88 3.90 -7.68
N GLY A 1187 -30.04 3.61 -8.97
CA GLY A 1187 -31.24 3.00 -9.54
C GLY A 1187 -30.89 1.58 -9.99
N GLY A 1188 -31.71 0.61 -9.62
CA GLY A 1188 -31.48 -0.80 -9.90
C GLY A 1188 -32.63 -1.42 -10.69
N PHE A 1189 -32.29 -2.39 -11.53
CA PHE A 1189 -33.25 -3.26 -12.22
C PHE A 1189 -32.70 -4.69 -12.19
N ASP A 1190 -33.51 -5.60 -11.68
CA ASP A 1190 -33.18 -7.01 -11.61
C ASP A 1190 -34.18 -7.81 -12.43
N TYR A 1191 -33.71 -8.87 -13.07
CA TYR A 1191 -34.58 -9.84 -13.71
C TYR A 1191 -33.98 -11.23 -13.65
N GLY A 1192 -34.84 -12.23 -13.56
CA GLY A 1192 -34.39 -13.60 -13.37
C GLY A 1192 -35.50 -14.60 -13.59
N ARG A 1193 -35.08 -15.86 -13.66
CA ARG A 1193 -35.98 -16.98 -13.90
C ARG A 1193 -35.40 -18.26 -13.30
N ILE A 1194 -36.32 -19.09 -12.82
CA ILE A 1194 -36.09 -20.47 -12.42
C ILE A 1194 -36.55 -21.44 -13.52
N TRP A 1195 -35.89 -22.58 -13.60
CA TRP A 1195 -36.35 -23.75 -14.32
C TRP A 1195 -36.40 -24.96 -13.39
N LEU A 1196 -37.43 -25.77 -13.55
CA LEU A 1196 -37.63 -27.05 -12.91
C LEU A 1196 -38.03 -28.08 -13.97
N ASP A 1197 -37.51 -29.30 -13.87
CA ASP A 1197 -37.84 -30.38 -14.81
C ASP A 1197 -39.34 -30.70 -14.75
N GLY A 1198 -39.98 -30.79 -15.91
CA GLY A 1198 -41.43 -31.01 -16.03
C GLY A 1198 -42.29 -29.74 -15.94
N GLU A 1199 -41.72 -28.57 -15.61
CA GLU A 1199 -42.44 -27.30 -15.58
C GLU A 1199 -42.43 -26.60 -16.96
N ASN A 1200 -43.60 -26.19 -17.45
CA ASN A 1200 -43.74 -25.40 -18.69
C ASN A 1200 -44.06 -23.92 -18.38
N SER A 1201 -43.21 -23.27 -17.58
CA SER A 1201 -43.31 -21.82 -17.34
C SER A 1201 -42.57 -21.05 -18.44
N ARG A 1202 -43.05 -19.86 -18.80
CA ARG A 1202 -42.29 -18.86 -19.58
C ARG A 1202 -42.10 -17.54 -18.84
N LYS A 1203 -42.52 -17.48 -17.57
CA LYS A 1203 -42.50 -16.27 -16.76
C LYS A 1203 -41.07 -15.86 -16.43
N TRP A 1204 -40.77 -14.58 -16.63
CA TRP A 1204 -39.56 -13.94 -16.16
C TRP A 1204 -39.96 -12.97 -15.06
N HIS A 1205 -39.30 -13.09 -13.91
CA HIS A 1205 -39.51 -12.19 -12.78
C HIS A 1205 -38.60 -10.99 -12.92
N HIS A 1206 -39.07 -9.85 -12.46
CA HIS A 1206 -38.29 -8.63 -12.47
C HIS A 1206 -38.70 -7.74 -11.32
N ASP A 1207 -37.76 -6.91 -10.89
CA ASP A 1207 -38.01 -5.85 -9.93
C ASP A 1207 -37.17 -4.64 -10.29
N TYR A 1208 -37.53 -3.53 -9.65
CA TYR A 1208 -36.82 -2.28 -9.81
C TYR A 1208 -36.84 -1.53 -8.50
N GLY A 1209 -35.84 -0.67 -8.33
CA GLY A 1209 -35.68 0.02 -7.08
C GLY A 1209 -34.59 1.06 -7.12
N GLY A 1210 -34.34 1.61 -5.95
CA GLY A 1210 -33.29 2.59 -5.76
C GLY A 1210 -32.81 2.62 -4.33
N GLY A 1211 -31.71 3.33 -4.11
CA GLY A 1211 -31.15 3.42 -2.79
C GLY A 1211 -30.19 4.57 -2.63
N LEU A 1212 -29.89 4.86 -1.37
CA LEU A 1212 -28.84 5.75 -0.96
C LEU A 1212 -27.66 4.92 -0.48
N TRP A 1213 -26.48 5.31 -0.90
CA TRP A 1213 -25.25 4.72 -0.41
C TRP A 1213 -24.34 5.80 0.15
N LEU A 1214 -23.57 5.39 1.15
CA LEU A 1214 -22.61 6.20 1.86
C LEU A 1214 -21.31 5.40 1.99
N ASN A 1215 -20.19 6.00 1.62
CA ASN A 1215 -18.87 5.38 1.71
C ASN A 1215 -17.88 6.31 2.41
N ALA A 1216 -17.31 5.83 3.52
CA ALA A 1216 -16.28 6.53 4.29
C ALA A 1216 -14.89 6.05 3.86
N ILE A 1217 -14.44 6.47 2.67
CA ILE A 1217 -13.11 6.19 2.10
C ILE A 1217 -12.62 4.76 2.36
N ASN A 1218 -13.37 3.79 1.86
CA ASN A 1218 -13.11 2.37 2.01
C ASN A 1218 -13.16 1.81 3.45
N LEU A 1219 -13.45 2.57 4.51
CA LEU A 1219 -13.52 2.09 5.91
C LEU A 1219 -14.91 1.56 6.30
N LEU A 1220 -15.95 2.26 5.87
CA LEU A 1220 -17.35 1.95 6.13
C LEU A 1220 -18.14 2.13 4.84
N THR A 1221 -18.94 1.12 4.48
CA THR A 1221 -19.97 1.25 3.45
C THR A 1221 -21.32 1.02 4.11
N ALA A 1222 -22.22 1.99 3.99
CA ALA A 1222 -23.60 1.87 4.41
C ALA A 1222 -24.51 2.04 3.21
N ARG A 1223 -25.55 1.22 3.11
CA ARG A 1223 -26.54 1.28 2.04
C ARG A 1223 -27.93 1.09 2.63
N ILE A 1224 -28.85 1.95 2.21
CA ILE A 1224 -30.28 1.75 2.37
C ILE A 1224 -30.92 1.70 0.97
N SER A 1225 -31.75 0.70 0.71
CA SER A 1225 -32.40 0.54 -0.59
C SER A 1225 -33.84 0.07 -0.46
N TYR A 1226 -34.67 0.48 -1.42
CA TYR A 1226 -36.04 0.04 -1.62
C TYR A 1226 -36.17 -0.59 -3.01
N PHE A 1227 -36.62 -1.83 -3.06
CA PHE A 1227 -36.90 -2.56 -4.30
C PHE A 1227 -38.31 -3.10 -4.30
N GLN A 1228 -38.98 -3.03 -5.44
CA GLN A 1228 -40.39 -3.38 -5.63
C GLN A 1228 -40.52 -4.31 -6.84
N SER A 1229 -41.21 -5.42 -6.65
CA SER A 1229 -41.65 -6.28 -7.74
C SER A 1229 -43.11 -5.98 -8.11
N PRO A 1230 -43.60 -6.41 -9.29
CA PRO A 1230 -45.02 -6.29 -9.64
C PRO A 1230 -45.95 -7.13 -8.75
N ASP A 1231 -45.41 -8.21 -8.18
CA ASP A 1231 -46.20 -9.27 -7.56
C ASP A 1231 -46.17 -9.24 -6.01
N GLU A 1232 -45.26 -8.48 -5.39
CA GLU A 1232 -45.05 -8.50 -3.92
C GLU A 1232 -44.90 -7.09 -3.32
N LYS A 1233 -44.99 -6.98 -2.00
CA LYS A 1233 -44.73 -5.71 -1.29
C LYS A 1233 -43.25 -5.34 -1.36
N GLY A 1234 -42.96 -4.04 -1.47
CA GLY A 1234 -41.61 -3.55 -1.58
C GLY A 1234 -40.76 -3.79 -0.32
N ARG A 1235 -39.46 -3.99 -0.54
CA ARG A 1235 -38.49 -4.40 0.48
C ARG A 1235 -37.51 -3.26 0.78
N VAL A 1236 -37.43 -2.87 2.06
CA VAL A 1236 -36.39 -1.96 2.57
C VAL A 1236 -35.26 -2.78 3.16
N ILE A 1237 -34.04 -2.55 2.68
CA ILE A 1237 -32.83 -3.24 3.14
C ILE A 1237 -31.85 -2.21 3.69
N PHE A 1238 -31.26 -2.50 4.85
CA PHE A 1238 -30.18 -1.70 5.44
C PHE A 1238 -29.00 -2.58 5.82
N GLY A 1239 -27.80 -2.17 5.38
CA GLY A 1239 -26.55 -2.82 5.77
C GLY A 1239 -25.43 -1.81 5.97
N ALA A 1240 -24.63 -2.04 7.00
CA ALA A 1240 -23.39 -1.33 7.26
C ALA A 1240 -22.26 -2.36 7.39
N ALA A 1241 -21.19 -2.18 6.62
CA ALA A 1241 -20.03 -3.07 6.63
C ALA A 1241 -18.74 -2.28 6.86
N TYR A 1242 -17.90 -2.79 7.76
CA TYR A 1242 -16.55 -2.31 8.02
C TYR A 1242 -15.54 -3.09 7.18
N SER A 1243 -14.45 -2.46 6.77
CA SER A 1243 -13.49 -3.04 5.82
C SER A 1243 -12.20 -3.65 6.40
N PHE A 1244 -12.06 -3.71 7.72
CA PHE A 1244 -10.79 -4.07 8.39
C PHE A 1244 -10.81 -5.44 9.08
#